data_AF-M0NH85-F1
#
_entry.id   AF-M0NH85-F1
#
_cell.length_a   1.000
_cell.length_b   1.000
_cell.length_c   1.000
_cell.angle_alpha   90.00
_cell.angle_beta   90.00
_cell.angle_gamma   90.00
#
_symmetry.space_group_name_H-M   'P 1'
#
loop_
_entity.id
_entity.type
_entity.pdbx_description
1 polymer ?
#
loop_
_entity_poly.entity_id
_entity_poly.type
_entity_poly.pdbx_seq_one_letter_code
_entity_poly.pdbx_strand_id
1 'polypeptide(L)'
;MSDQHSPQQQQHRRSQSDNPVIEITHQFPAATDVTVRPSEEDNEAWPPSKLHRELYDAEESELTDRLHESARSIGRRAPSVAKLWNILEESGVDALDGGYADLCMGVAKGRDDDAYELTRMTRQLGGNTSHDVRTSLDDIRGGDPALFAAAEGVTPTIAISMAGFTDVRKDQRQNVLSLIRAYARGCRVVLVAGPVERTFLWFKHREELPGSVKDDCKPRLGEPATPAAVETRVEDARAALAADSKPVAILRAIANETSETVSYSALAAEMGVGRGTIRNHVTQRLQPHALVERFDHLGTAHVSLSYIGRQFLDALDREIGVQSRLNDSVNSTGNPSDNSRVTPHAHEGRHSTGAEVGGGSGAEQCGSSGGAGASDDHDSHRNRLPHYHQVRDAARHRYAAAAGSAVEGGIGLVDYPISEKETDRAEPHWYYDEKADRLYVGAEYDNPLQWWTCIAVALANPRTFRHVLTPERIETGKLGDLLADHTDLLRDSRCLGYLADRNATAEDYTDALLEAAEDLRDLTRDLYHGNFEDECRFRGDITREAHGLAGTMAHLLDLADVEVVREARLPRFSRDFKPSQKADLAETLAIGASIQSKYGEFAAYRQLCETREEKRTFEPSVDAEDPFGECIGSFVLVGKSIESFAGRLRRRLSSQETRDDAPEFAVKIPVEVATDRQHVAHTVREMCRQKSIRPTREATSMLAALTGTPYDVAEALHNLGSESKAPSREFRLDEVRYALGTLDRKRILPAMEKPSLSKVVHTLLVIDEPLIQSDLADRAGVSARSVRTHTERLHAFDFVRRTDDGWRFALPFHTDEERGDDIRPWFVATDDSEADETFVRDVLDDVVCNLLDVDRYADPEDPVAGALFGPPGELIPALRKAWVWMDPWIQMVRTLLDAPRSTPPGRTIATVGIKPEQASLAAATGGG
;
A
#
# COMPACT_ATOMS: atom_id res chain seq x y z
N MET A 1 -46.59 5.49 21.25
CA MET A 1 -47.00 6.30 22.40
C MET A 1 -46.02 6.01 23.53
N SER A 2 -45.31 7.06 23.95
CA SER A 2 -44.31 7.12 25.02
C SER A 2 -42.93 6.57 24.69
N ASP A 3 -42.15 7.44 24.04
CA ASP A 3 -40.69 7.53 24.08
C ASP A 3 -40.16 7.62 25.52
N GLN A 4 -39.15 6.81 25.86
CA GLN A 4 -38.06 7.20 26.76
C GLN A 4 -36.77 6.50 26.30
N HIS A 5 -36.00 7.20 25.46
CA HIS A 5 -34.58 6.90 25.24
C HIS A 5 -33.81 7.25 26.53
N SER A 6 -33.11 6.27 27.12
CA SER A 6 -32.05 6.51 28.10
C SER A 6 -30.71 6.64 27.34
N PRO A 7 -30.09 7.83 27.27
CA PRO A 7 -28.89 8.09 26.46
C PRO A 7 -27.57 7.84 27.20
N GLN A 8 -27.50 6.91 28.17
CA GLN A 8 -26.34 6.79 29.07
C GLN A 8 -25.34 5.68 28.73
N GLN A 9 -25.62 4.77 27.78
CA GLN A 9 -24.69 3.67 27.47
C GLN A 9 -23.71 3.95 26.30
N GLN A 10 -23.92 4.99 25.47
CA GLN A 10 -23.02 5.33 24.35
C GLN A 10 -21.73 6.09 24.74
N GLN A 11 -21.50 6.41 26.02
CA GLN A 11 -20.38 7.29 26.45
C GLN A 11 -19.12 6.61 27.04
N HIS A 12 -18.91 5.28 26.98
CA HIS A 12 -17.71 4.64 27.61
C HIS A 12 -16.89 3.74 26.68
N ARG A 13 -17.12 3.79 25.36
CA ARG A 13 -16.17 3.20 24.39
C ARG A 13 -15.57 4.24 23.43
N ARG A 14 -15.42 5.47 23.91
CA ARG A 14 -14.52 6.49 23.34
C ARG A 14 -13.41 6.72 24.35
N SER A 15 -12.31 5.97 24.33
CA SER A 15 -11.11 6.36 25.09
C SER A 15 -9.92 5.46 24.76
N GLN A 16 -9.17 5.80 23.71
CA GLN A 16 -7.72 6.00 23.86
C GLN A 16 -7.04 6.77 22.72
N SER A 17 -7.56 6.80 21.48
CA SER A 17 -6.83 7.38 20.32
C SER A 17 -7.16 8.82 19.91
N ASP A 18 -8.16 9.45 20.53
CA ASP A 18 -8.50 10.88 20.32
C ASP A 18 -7.92 11.79 21.43
N ASN A 19 -6.97 11.28 22.22
CA ASN A 19 -6.40 12.03 23.33
C ASN A 19 -5.27 12.96 22.86
N PRO A 20 -5.13 14.17 23.44
CA PRO A 20 -3.98 15.03 23.20
C PRO A 20 -2.68 14.29 23.54
N VAL A 21 -1.78 14.17 22.56
CA VAL A 21 -0.56 13.36 22.66
C VAL A 21 0.49 13.86 21.65
N ILE A 22 1.77 13.59 21.92
CA ILE A 22 2.84 13.73 20.93
C ILE A 22 3.22 12.33 20.43
N GLU A 23 3.26 12.15 19.12
CA GLU A 23 3.65 10.92 18.43
C GLU A 23 4.80 11.19 17.46
N ILE A 24 5.55 10.15 17.07
CA ILE A 24 6.60 10.25 16.06
C ILE A 24 6.46 9.16 15.01
N THR A 25 6.47 9.54 13.74
CA THR A 25 6.25 8.61 12.62
C THR A 25 7.28 8.86 11.51
N HIS A 26 7.41 7.91 10.59
CA HIS A 26 8.25 8.07 9.40
C HIS A 26 7.52 8.67 8.20
N GLN A 27 6.19 8.68 8.22
CA GLN A 27 5.34 9.19 7.16
C GLN A 27 4.23 10.06 7.76
N PHE A 28 3.74 11.03 7.01
CA PHE A 28 2.60 11.84 7.42
C PHE A 28 1.37 10.94 7.63
N PRO A 29 0.58 11.14 8.70
CA PRO A 29 -0.69 10.43 8.88
C PRO A 29 -1.64 10.69 7.71
N ALA A 30 -2.50 9.72 7.41
CA ALA A 30 -3.48 9.85 6.33
C ALA A 30 -4.58 10.90 6.63
N ALA A 31 -4.78 11.25 7.91
CA ALA A 31 -5.74 12.26 8.35
C ALA A 31 -5.06 13.23 9.35
N THR A 32 -4.94 14.50 8.95
CA THR A 32 -4.41 15.61 9.77
C THR A 32 -5.20 16.87 9.45
N ASP A 33 -5.60 17.65 10.45
CA ASP A 33 -6.26 18.94 10.22
C ASP A 33 -5.28 20.00 9.68
N VAL A 34 -3.96 19.81 9.90
CA VAL A 34 -2.92 20.58 9.21
C VAL A 34 -1.61 19.79 9.09
N THR A 35 -0.91 19.99 7.96
CA THR A 35 0.45 19.49 7.73
C THR A 35 1.38 20.68 7.49
N VAL A 36 2.47 20.76 8.27
CA VAL A 36 3.50 21.78 8.13
C VAL A 36 4.82 21.15 7.70
N ARG A 37 5.43 21.72 6.66
CA ARG A 37 6.72 21.30 6.11
C ARG A 37 7.67 22.51 6.07
N PRO A 38 8.37 22.81 7.18
CA PRO A 38 9.40 23.84 7.16
C PRO A 38 10.41 23.48 6.06
N SER A 39 10.62 24.36 5.07
CA SER A 39 11.37 24.04 3.84
C SER A 39 12.85 23.71 4.10
N GLU A 40 13.44 22.84 3.27
CA GLU A 40 14.88 22.52 3.30
C GLU A 40 15.75 23.68 2.78
N GLU A 41 15.18 24.55 1.94
CA GLU A 41 15.93 25.60 1.23
C GLU A 41 16.09 26.91 2.02
N ASP A 42 15.24 27.17 3.03
CA ASP A 42 15.31 28.38 3.85
C ASP A 42 15.32 28.02 5.34
N ASN A 43 16.50 28.08 5.97
CA ASN A 43 16.76 27.92 7.41
C ASN A 43 16.01 28.96 8.31
N GLU A 44 15.08 29.69 7.72
CA GLU A 44 14.32 30.80 8.25
C GLU A 44 12.90 30.43 8.73
N ALA A 45 12.38 29.21 8.50
CA ALA A 45 11.01 28.79 8.86
C ALA A 45 10.85 28.23 10.29
N TRP A 46 11.95 27.82 10.93
CA TRP A 46 11.94 27.25 12.30
C TRP A 46 11.65 28.20 13.48
N PRO A 47 11.62 29.56 13.38
CA PRO A 47 11.23 30.37 14.53
C PRO A 47 9.81 30.02 14.99
N PRO A 48 9.54 29.89 16.31
CA PRO A 48 8.22 29.46 16.81
C PRO A 48 7.04 30.27 16.27
N SER A 49 7.22 31.58 16.06
CA SER A 49 6.17 32.46 15.52
C SER A 49 5.94 32.30 14.01
N LYS A 50 6.94 31.83 13.25
CA LYS A 50 6.76 31.48 11.83
C LYS A 50 6.10 30.11 11.70
N LEU A 51 6.56 29.12 12.46
CA LEU A 51 5.92 27.80 12.54
C LEU A 51 4.44 27.91 12.97
N HIS A 52 4.16 28.75 13.97
CA HIS A 52 2.80 29.06 14.42
C HIS A 52 1.92 29.63 13.30
N ARG A 53 2.46 30.56 12.51
CA ARG A 53 1.74 31.16 11.39
C ARG A 53 1.43 30.14 10.29
N GLU A 54 2.40 29.29 9.95
CA GLU A 54 2.24 28.25 8.92
C GLU A 54 1.10 27.27 9.22
N LEU A 55 0.79 27.00 10.50
CA LEU A 55 -0.37 26.18 10.90
C LEU A 55 -1.72 26.71 10.37
N TYR A 56 -1.77 28.02 10.09
CA TYR A 56 -2.98 28.71 9.68
C TYR A 56 -2.89 29.33 8.28
N ASP A 57 -1.77 29.19 7.55
CA ASP A 57 -1.54 29.90 6.26
C ASP A 57 -2.25 29.26 5.04
N ALA A 58 -2.73 28.02 5.12
CA ALA A 58 -3.52 27.42 4.04
C ALA A 58 -4.86 28.16 3.85
N GLU A 59 -5.25 28.43 2.59
CA GLU A 59 -6.47 29.18 2.24
C GLU A 59 -7.76 28.50 2.76
N GLU A 60 -7.71 27.20 3.04
CA GLU A 60 -8.77 26.39 3.66
C GLU A 60 -8.18 25.43 4.73
N SER A 61 -7.61 25.99 5.81
CA SER A 61 -7.06 25.17 6.90
C SER A 61 -8.17 24.58 7.77
N GLU A 62 -8.35 23.25 7.74
CA GLU A 62 -9.28 22.52 8.64
C GLU A 62 -9.01 22.82 10.12
N LEU A 63 -7.76 23.17 10.49
CA LEU A 63 -7.40 23.61 11.84
C LEU A 63 -8.12 24.93 12.23
N THR A 64 -8.40 25.82 11.28
CA THR A 64 -9.18 27.04 11.53
C THR A 64 -10.64 26.71 11.88
N ASP A 65 -11.22 25.71 11.21
CA ASP A 65 -12.57 25.25 11.53
C ASP A 65 -12.60 24.59 12.91
N ARG A 66 -11.57 23.82 13.26
CA ARG A 66 -11.40 23.26 14.61
C ARG A 66 -11.26 24.34 15.67
N LEU A 67 -10.59 25.44 15.37
CA LEU A 67 -10.47 26.59 16.28
C LEU A 67 -11.84 27.20 16.58
N HIS A 68 -12.65 27.44 15.54
CA HIS A 68 -14.01 27.97 15.71
C HIS A 68 -14.91 26.98 16.45
N GLU A 69 -14.83 25.70 16.11
CA GLU A 69 -15.64 24.66 16.74
C GLU A 69 -15.27 24.46 18.22
N SER A 70 -14.00 24.65 18.58
CA SER A 70 -13.54 24.64 19.97
C SER A 70 -14.22 25.74 20.79
N ALA A 71 -14.22 26.98 20.29
CA ALA A 71 -14.93 28.10 20.93
C ALA A 71 -16.45 27.84 21.04
N ARG A 72 -17.07 27.30 19.99
CA ARG A 72 -18.50 26.93 19.98
C ARG A 72 -18.81 25.81 20.97
N SER A 73 -17.95 24.80 21.09
CA SER A 73 -18.11 23.68 22.00
C SER A 73 -18.15 24.14 23.46
N ILE A 74 -17.22 25.02 23.84
CA ILE A 74 -17.20 25.64 25.17
C ILE A 74 -18.47 26.47 25.38
N GLY A 75 -18.90 27.23 24.37
CA GLY A 75 -20.14 28.00 24.37
C GLY A 75 -21.40 27.17 24.65
N ARG A 76 -21.55 26.01 23.99
CA ARG A 76 -22.70 25.10 24.18
C ARG A 76 -22.79 24.54 25.60
N ARG A 77 -21.66 24.45 26.29
CA ARG A 77 -21.53 23.90 27.64
C ARG A 77 -21.75 24.95 28.74
N ALA A 78 -21.53 26.21 28.41
CA ALA A 78 -21.65 27.31 29.35
C ALA A 78 -23.13 27.75 29.51
N PRO A 79 -23.72 27.66 30.72
CA PRO A 79 -25.13 28.01 30.94
C PRO A 79 -25.42 29.52 30.90
N SER A 80 -24.38 30.37 30.86
CA SER A 80 -24.48 31.82 30.75
C SER A 80 -23.18 32.42 30.23
N VAL A 81 -23.22 33.66 29.74
CA VAL A 81 -22.03 34.40 29.29
C VAL A 81 -20.99 34.54 30.42
N ALA A 82 -21.43 34.80 31.66
CA ALA A 82 -20.54 34.89 32.80
C ALA A 82 -19.85 33.54 33.11
N LYS A 83 -20.53 32.41 32.89
CA LYS A 83 -19.91 31.09 33.05
C LYS A 83 -19.00 30.72 31.88
N LEU A 84 -19.30 31.17 30.67
CA LEU A 84 -18.41 31.02 29.51
C LEU A 84 -17.07 31.73 29.77
N TRP A 85 -17.12 32.97 30.24
CA TRP A 85 -15.92 33.73 30.60
C TRP A 85 -15.08 33.02 31.65
N ASN A 86 -15.70 32.56 32.74
CA ASN A 86 -14.98 31.83 33.79
C ASN A 86 -14.31 30.55 33.27
N ILE A 87 -14.95 29.81 32.35
CA ILE A 87 -14.35 28.59 31.78
C ILE A 87 -13.11 28.93 30.94
N LEU A 88 -13.17 29.99 30.13
CA LEU A 88 -12.03 30.44 29.33
C LEU A 88 -10.87 30.92 30.21
N GLU A 89 -11.18 31.72 31.24
CA GLU A 89 -10.21 32.24 32.21
C GLU A 89 -9.56 31.12 33.04
N GLU A 90 -10.36 30.21 33.61
CA GLU A 90 -9.87 29.06 34.38
C GLU A 90 -9.02 28.09 33.53
N SER A 91 -9.26 28.06 32.22
CA SER A 91 -8.49 27.22 31.27
C SER A 91 -7.24 27.91 30.74
N GLY A 92 -6.97 29.16 31.15
CA GLY A 92 -5.81 29.94 30.70
C GLY A 92 -5.92 30.46 29.27
N VAL A 93 -7.13 30.65 28.75
CA VAL A 93 -7.38 31.33 27.47
C VAL A 93 -7.39 32.83 27.74
N ASP A 94 -6.22 33.45 27.87
CA ASP A 94 -6.04 34.82 28.34
C ASP A 94 -5.11 35.67 27.46
N ALA A 95 -4.73 35.18 26.27
CA ALA A 95 -3.87 35.91 25.34
C ALA A 95 -4.36 37.34 25.10
N LEU A 96 -3.40 38.29 25.03
CA LEU A 96 -3.67 39.72 24.91
C LEU A 96 -4.54 40.27 26.06
N ASP A 97 -4.21 39.89 27.30
CA ASP A 97 -4.90 40.31 28.52
C ASP A 97 -6.43 40.03 28.50
N GLY A 98 -6.81 38.87 27.93
CA GLY A 98 -8.21 38.44 27.82
C GLY A 98 -8.93 38.86 26.54
N GLY A 99 -8.30 39.68 25.67
CA GLY A 99 -8.89 40.06 24.38
C GLY A 99 -9.15 38.86 23.46
N TYR A 100 -8.35 37.80 23.57
CA TYR A 100 -8.58 36.53 22.85
C TYR A 100 -9.83 35.79 23.34
N ALA A 101 -10.11 35.82 24.65
CA ALA A 101 -11.33 35.25 25.23
C ALA A 101 -12.59 35.99 24.77
N ASP A 102 -12.52 37.32 24.59
CA ASP A 102 -13.62 38.13 24.07
C ASP A 102 -14.04 37.71 22.65
N LEU A 103 -13.07 37.47 21.76
CA LEU A 103 -13.37 36.95 20.41
C LEU A 103 -13.95 35.54 20.46
N CYS A 104 -13.41 34.66 21.31
CA CYS A 104 -13.97 33.32 21.51
C CYS A 104 -15.43 33.37 21.99
N MET A 105 -15.78 34.31 22.87
CA MET A 105 -17.18 34.54 23.27
C MET A 105 -18.06 35.01 22.11
N GLY A 106 -17.52 35.83 21.21
CA GLY A 106 -18.19 36.27 19.99
C GLY A 106 -18.54 35.11 19.07
N VAL A 107 -17.55 34.27 18.80
CA VAL A 107 -17.69 33.04 17.98
C VAL A 107 -18.67 32.06 18.61
N ALA A 108 -18.58 31.85 19.92
CA ALA A 108 -19.52 31.01 20.67
C ALA A 108 -20.98 31.48 20.58
N LYS A 109 -21.20 32.78 20.34
CA LYS A 109 -22.53 33.39 20.13
C LYS A 109 -22.98 33.37 18.67
N GLY A 110 -22.19 32.82 17.76
CA GLY A 110 -22.50 32.73 16.33
C GLY A 110 -22.31 34.06 15.58
N ARG A 111 -21.34 34.89 15.98
CA ARG A 111 -21.00 36.11 15.25
C ARG A 111 -19.86 35.84 14.27
N ASP A 112 -20.15 35.97 12.98
CA ASP A 112 -19.19 35.66 11.92
C ASP A 112 -18.02 36.66 11.86
N ASP A 113 -18.26 37.94 12.17
CA ASP A 113 -17.20 38.97 12.24
C ASP A 113 -16.16 38.62 13.31
N ASP A 114 -16.61 38.13 14.48
CA ASP A 114 -15.72 37.72 15.57
C ASP A 114 -14.94 36.44 15.21
N ALA A 115 -15.47 35.58 14.32
CA ALA A 115 -14.79 34.39 13.83
C ALA A 115 -13.66 34.74 12.84
N TYR A 116 -13.92 35.70 11.95
CA TYR A 116 -12.90 36.24 11.06
C TYR A 116 -11.76 36.91 11.84
N GLU A 117 -12.10 37.76 12.82
CA GLU A 117 -11.10 38.43 13.66
C GLU A 117 -10.35 37.45 14.56
N LEU A 118 -10.99 36.38 15.07
CA LEU A 118 -10.31 35.34 15.83
C LEU A 118 -9.22 34.68 14.99
N THR A 119 -9.55 34.18 13.79
CA THR A 119 -8.57 33.55 12.88
C THR A 119 -7.41 34.50 12.54
N ARG A 120 -7.75 35.75 12.22
CA ARG A 120 -6.76 36.78 11.89
C ARG A 120 -5.82 37.05 13.07
N MET A 121 -6.35 37.10 14.29
CA MET A 121 -5.59 37.35 15.51
C MET A 121 -4.69 36.15 15.85
N THR A 122 -5.20 34.92 15.75
CA THR A 122 -4.44 33.69 15.97
C THR A 122 -3.21 33.60 15.07
N ARG A 123 -3.34 33.91 13.77
CA ARG A 123 -2.21 33.96 12.81
C ARG A 123 -1.09 34.93 13.20
N GLN A 124 -1.39 35.93 14.02
CA GLN A 124 -0.46 37.02 14.37
C GLN A 124 0.18 36.88 15.76
N LEU A 125 -0.26 35.90 16.57
CA LEU A 125 0.32 35.64 17.89
C LEU A 125 1.81 35.28 17.80
N GLY A 126 2.60 35.78 18.75
CA GLY A 126 4.06 35.62 18.77
C GLY A 126 4.86 36.53 17.83
N GLY A 127 4.21 37.44 17.09
CA GLY A 127 4.83 38.46 16.26
C GLY A 127 5.08 39.80 16.96
N ASN A 128 5.93 40.67 16.39
CA ASN A 128 6.34 41.92 17.05
C ASN A 128 5.21 42.98 17.22
N THR A 129 4.13 42.95 16.42
CA THR A 129 2.96 43.85 16.54
C THR A 129 1.74 43.26 15.81
N SER A 130 0.60 43.15 16.50
CA SER A 130 -0.74 42.86 15.96
C SER A 130 -1.69 43.95 16.46
N HIS A 131 -2.39 44.66 15.56
CA HIS A 131 -3.37 45.70 15.94
C HIS A 131 -2.87 46.72 17.01
N ASP A 132 -1.64 47.24 16.87
CA ASP A 132 -0.97 48.12 17.85
C ASP A 132 -0.71 47.52 19.25
N VAL A 133 -0.95 46.21 19.43
CA VAL A 133 -0.63 45.44 20.64
C VAL A 133 0.59 44.56 20.38
N ARG A 134 1.57 44.63 21.28
CA ARG A 134 2.79 43.83 21.20
C ARG A 134 2.48 42.41 21.67
N THR A 135 2.57 41.44 20.78
CA THR A 135 2.39 40.02 21.13
C THR A 135 3.74 39.37 21.44
N SER A 136 3.72 38.34 22.27
CA SER A 136 4.88 37.57 22.73
C SER A 136 4.67 36.08 22.44
N LEU A 137 5.72 35.28 22.58
CA LEU A 137 5.59 33.82 22.45
C LEU A 137 4.70 33.21 23.56
N ASP A 138 4.55 33.88 24.70
CA ASP A 138 3.65 33.44 25.77
C ASP A 138 2.18 33.65 25.39
N ASP A 139 1.86 34.66 24.57
CA ASP A 139 0.51 34.86 24.05
C ASP A 139 0.05 33.72 23.14
N ILE A 140 0.97 32.99 22.50
CA ILE A 140 0.59 31.76 21.76
C ILE A 140 0.08 30.72 22.76
N ARG A 141 0.72 30.55 23.92
CA ARG A 141 0.31 29.53 24.90
C ARG A 141 -1.06 29.80 25.49
N GLY A 142 -1.40 31.06 25.74
CA GLY A 142 -2.72 31.50 26.23
C GLY A 142 -3.77 31.70 25.14
N GLY A 143 -3.42 31.41 23.87
CA GLY A 143 -4.30 31.54 22.71
C GLY A 143 -4.95 30.23 22.32
N ASP A 144 -4.63 29.74 21.13
CA ASP A 144 -5.22 28.56 20.52
C ASP A 144 -4.83 27.22 21.19
N PRO A 145 -3.58 26.94 21.60
CA PRO A 145 -3.28 25.79 22.46
C PRO A 145 -4.15 25.69 23.71
N ALA A 146 -4.35 26.79 24.44
CA ALA A 146 -5.21 26.81 25.62
C ALA A 146 -6.69 26.60 25.26
N LEU A 147 -7.14 27.19 24.15
CA LEU A 147 -8.51 27.02 23.66
C LEU A 147 -8.80 25.56 23.27
N PHE A 148 -7.88 24.90 22.56
CA PHE A 148 -8.00 23.49 22.22
C PHE A 148 -8.00 22.62 23.47
N ALA A 149 -7.14 22.91 24.45
CA ALA A 149 -7.11 22.19 25.72
C ALA A 149 -8.39 22.37 26.56
N ALA A 150 -9.07 23.52 26.41
CA ALA A 150 -10.32 23.82 27.10
C ALA A 150 -11.57 23.18 26.45
N ALA A 151 -11.47 22.76 25.18
CA ALA A 151 -12.58 22.24 24.42
C ALA A 151 -12.80 20.74 24.69
N GLU A 152 -14.02 20.37 25.09
CA GLU A 152 -14.40 18.96 25.22
C GLU A 152 -14.94 18.43 23.89
N GLY A 153 -14.41 17.27 23.46
CA GLY A 153 -14.86 16.55 22.26
C GLY A 153 -14.32 17.09 20.93
N VAL A 154 -13.34 17.99 20.96
CA VAL A 154 -12.64 18.50 19.77
C VAL A 154 -11.13 18.36 20.04
N THR A 155 -10.47 17.40 19.39
CA THR A 155 -9.01 17.22 19.47
C THR A 155 -8.42 17.38 18.07
N PRO A 156 -7.81 18.53 17.72
CA PRO A 156 -7.18 18.71 16.41
C PRO A 156 -5.92 17.85 16.26
N THR A 157 -5.59 17.46 15.04
CA THR A 157 -4.39 16.72 14.66
C THR A 157 -3.45 17.58 13.82
N ILE A 158 -2.23 17.81 14.33
CA ILE A 158 -1.19 18.64 13.72
C ILE A 158 -0.01 17.75 13.33
N ALA A 159 0.35 17.67 12.05
CA ALA A 159 1.57 16.98 11.61
C ALA A 159 2.68 17.97 11.22
N ILE A 160 3.89 17.74 11.74
CA ILE A 160 5.05 18.62 11.54
C ILE A 160 6.22 17.80 11.01
N SER A 161 6.76 18.18 9.85
CA SER A 161 8.01 17.62 9.33
C SER A 161 9.19 18.01 10.23
N MET A 162 10.00 17.04 10.63
CA MET A 162 11.24 17.27 11.38
C MET A 162 12.49 17.38 10.48
N ALA A 163 12.32 17.33 9.15
CA ALA A 163 13.41 17.50 8.19
C ALA A 163 14.14 18.84 8.40
N GLY A 164 15.48 18.84 8.43
CA GLY A 164 16.30 20.04 8.68
C GLY A 164 16.32 20.54 10.14
N PHE A 165 15.56 19.92 11.06
CA PHE A 165 15.53 20.31 12.48
C PHE A 165 16.90 20.19 13.17
N THR A 166 17.76 19.28 12.69
CA THR A 166 19.10 19.04 13.24
C THR A 166 20.01 20.27 13.15
N ASP A 167 19.83 21.09 12.11
CA ASP A 167 20.71 22.23 11.79
C ASP A 167 20.27 23.55 12.46
N VAL A 168 19.10 23.55 13.10
CA VAL A 168 18.54 24.71 13.83
C VAL A 168 19.38 25.03 15.07
N ARG A 169 19.46 26.29 15.52
CA ARG A 169 20.19 26.63 16.76
C ARG A 169 19.54 26.01 18.00
N LYS A 170 20.34 25.64 19.00
CA LYS A 170 19.86 24.97 20.23
C LYS A 170 18.70 25.70 20.89
N ASP A 171 18.86 26.99 21.20
CA ASP A 171 17.82 27.77 21.91
C ASP A 171 16.52 27.83 21.10
N GLN A 172 16.61 27.86 19.77
CA GLN A 172 15.47 27.84 18.88
C GLN A 172 14.78 26.47 18.85
N ARG A 173 15.54 25.36 18.80
CA ARG A 173 14.99 24.00 18.92
C ARG A 173 14.19 23.81 20.22
N GLN A 174 14.71 24.34 21.33
CA GLN A 174 14.01 24.26 22.63
C GLN A 174 12.71 25.06 22.64
N ASN A 175 12.70 26.24 22.00
CA ASN A 175 11.49 27.04 21.86
C ASN A 175 10.46 26.37 20.95
N VAL A 176 10.88 25.71 19.87
CA VAL A 176 10.01 24.93 18.97
C VAL A 176 9.42 23.73 19.70
N LEU A 177 10.23 22.94 20.41
CA LEU A 177 9.74 21.81 21.21
C LEU A 177 8.84 22.29 22.37
N SER A 178 9.06 23.49 22.90
CA SER A 178 8.14 24.09 23.85
C SER A 178 6.80 24.48 23.22
N LEU A 179 6.78 24.95 21.97
CA LEU A 179 5.55 25.26 21.25
C LEU A 179 4.76 23.97 20.94
N ILE A 180 5.44 22.94 20.44
CA ILE A 180 4.87 21.61 20.19
C ILE A 180 4.19 21.05 21.46
N ARG A 181 4.86 21.17 22.61
CA ARG A 181 4.29 20.76 23.90
C ARG A 181 3.06 21.58 24.33
N ALA A 182 2.99 22.85 23.96
CA ALA A 182 1.80 23.66 24.25
C ALA A 182 0.60 23.12 23.48
N TYR A 183 0.76 22.84 22.18
CA TYR A 183 -0.29 22.25 21.35
C TYR A 183 -0.69 20.85 21.82
N ALA A 184 0.26 20.02 22.25
CA ALA A 184 -0.01 18.67 22.74
C ALA A 184 -0.93 18.60 23.97
N ARG A 185 -1.24 19.73 24.63
CA ARG A 185 -2.21 19.79 25.74
C ARG A 185 -3.66 19.64 25.27
N GLY A 186 -3.96 20.04 24.04
CA GLY A 186 -5.31 19.99 23.45
C GLY A 186 -5.37 19.36 22.06
N CYS A 187 -4.22 19.08 21.44
CA CYS A 187 -4.10 18.53 20.11
C CYS A 187 -3.31 17.22 20.12
N ARG A 188 -3.57 16.38 19.12
CA ARG A 188 -2.67 15.29 18.73
C ARG A 188 -1.59 15.88 17.82
N VAL A 189 -0.32 15.82 18.24
CA VAL A 189 0.81 16.36 17.48
C VAL A 189 1.69 15.22 16.97
N VAL A 190 1.83 15.09 15.65
CA VAL A 190 2.62 14.04 15.01
C VAL A 190 3.89 14.64 14.43
N LEU A 191 5.04 14.19 14.94
CA LEU A 191 6.37 14.56 14.44
C LEU A 191 6.78 13.58 13.34
N VAL A 192 6.92 14.03 12.10
CA VAL A 192 7.35 13.20 10.98
C VAL A 192 8.87 13.27 10.86
N ALA A 193 9.56 12.23 11.31
CA ALA A 193 11.00 12.21 11.50
C ALA A 193 11.67 10.99 10.84
N GLY A 194 12.75 11.23 10.09
CA GLY A 194 13.61 10.16 9.57
C GLY A 194 14.51 9.56 10.66
N PRO A 195 15.31 8.54 10.31
CA PRO A 195 16.22 7.88 11.26
C PRO A 195 17.25 8.83 11.88
N VAL A 196 17.71 9.84 11.13
CA VAL A 196 18.69 10.84 11.58
C VAL A 196 18.08 11.75 12.64
N GLU A 197 16.88 12.28 12.36
CA GLU A 197 16.13 13.15 13.26
C GLU A 197 15.72 12.42 14.54
N ARG A 198 15.21 11.17 14.44
CA ARG A 198 14.87 10.33 15.60
C ARG A 198 16.09 10.13 16.52
N THR A 199 17.22 9.77 15.92
CA THR A 199 18.48 9.58 16.65
C THR A 199 18.93 10.89 17.31
N PHE A 200 18.80 12.02 16.60
CA PHE A 200 19.16 13.34 17.12
C PHE A 200 18.27 13.77 18.30
N LEU A 201 16.95 13.61 18.17
CA LEU A 201 15.97 13.87 19.23
C LEU A 201 16.27 13.03 20.48
N TRP A 202 16.59 11.75 20.33
CA TRP A 202 16.99 10.87 21.43
C TRP A 202 18.26 11.34 22.15
N PHE A 203 19.30 11.73 21.42
CA PHE A 203 20.57 12.09 22.06
C PHE A 203 20.62 13.52 22.60
N LYS A 204 19.83 14.46 22.04
CA LYS A 204 19.95 15.89 22.31
C LYS A 204 18.77 16.53 23.04
N HIS A 205 17.56 15.96 22.93
CA HIS A 205 16.33 16.58 23.43
C HIS A 205 15.42 15.59 24.18
N ARG A 206 15.98 14.48 24.67
CA ARG A 206 15.21 13.43 25.37
C ARG A 206 14.48 13.92 26.61
N GLU A 207 14.98 14.93 27.33
CA GLU A 207 14.25 15.52 28.46
C GLU A 207 13.05 16.41 28.06
N GLU A 208 12.97 16.79 26.78
CA GLU A 208 11.94 17.69 26.25
C GLU A 208 10.78 16.93 25.57
N LEU A 209 10.89 15.61 25.43
CA LEU A 209 9.90 14.73 24.78
C LEU A 209 9.18 13.85 25.83
N PRO A 210 7.93 13.43 25.59
CA PRO A 210 7.22 12.47 26.45
C PRO A 210 7.76 11.03 26.29
N GLY A 211 7.43 10.14 27.22
CA GLY A 211 7.94 8.77 27.27
C GLY A 211 7.61 7.95 26.03
N SER A 212 6.39 8.09 25.50
CA SER A 212 5.94 7.44 24.26
C SER A 212 6.86 7.72 23.07
N VAL A 213 7.23 8.98 22.87
CA VAL A 213 8.10 9.42 21.76
C VAL A 213 9.55 9.00 21.97
N LYS A 214 10.00 8.89 23.22
CA LYS A 214 11.37 8.47 23.53
C LYS A 214 11.64 7.04 23.09
N ASP A 215 10.72 6.13 23.41
CA ASP A 215 10.86 4.71 23.07
C ASP A 215 10.96 4.55 21.55
N ASP A 216 10.23 5.35 20.78
CA ASP A 216 10.33 5.41 19.32
C ASP A 216 11.61 6.10 18.84
N CYS A 217 12.15 7.12 19.51
CA CYS A 217 13.39 7.76 19.08
C CYS A 217 14.64 6.87 19.28
N LYS A 218 14.53 5.72 19.96
CA LYS A 218 15.66 4.88 20.37
C LYS A 218 16.39 4.25 19.16
N PRO A 219 17.69 4.55 18.94
CA PRO A 219 18.44 3.95 17.84
C PRO A 219 18.64 2.44 18.06
N ARG A 220 18.14 1.64 17.08
CA ARG A 220 18.17 0.17 16.96
C ARG A 220 18.96 -0.58 18.05
N LEU A 221 18.23 -1.01 19.10
CA LEU A 221 18.57 -2.12 20.00
C LEU A 221 17.32 -2.44 20.86
N GLY A 222 16.57 -3.44 20.44
CA GLY A 222 15.41 -4.01 21.13
C GLY A 222 14.14 -3.95 20.29
N GLU A 223 13.54 -5.10 20.03
CA GLU A 223 12.15 -5.22 19.56
C GLU A 223 11.23 -4.33 20.43
N PRO A 224 10.25 -3.62 19.85
CA PRO A 224 9.18 -3.04 20.65
C PRO A 224 8.53 -4.19 21.46
N ALA A 225 8.32 -3.99 22.75
CA ALA A 225 7.66 -4.99 23.58
C ALA A 225 6.29 -5.29 22.96
N THR A 226 6.00 -6.58 22.68
CA THR A 226 4.72 -6.99 22.10
C THR A 226 3.56 -6.47 22.97
N PRO A 227 2.40 -6.10 22.39
CA PRO A 227 1.24 -5.64 23.16
C PRO A 227 0.89 -6.59 24.32
N ALA A 228 0.99 -7.90 24.11
CA ALA A 228 0.82 -8.91 25.14
C ALA A 228 1.85 -8.76 26.30
N ALA A 229 3.13 -8.52 26.00
CA ALA A 229 4.16 -8.32 27.02
C ALA A 229 4.05 -6.96 27.74
N VAL A 230 3.37 -5.97 27.15
CA VAL A 230 3.00 -4.71 27.82
C VAL A 230 1.80 -4.95 28.72
N GLU A 231 0.77 -5.64 28.23
CA GLU A 231 -0.44 -5.98 28.99
C GLU A 231 -0.11 -6.82 30.23
N THR A 232 0.70 -7.88 30.10
CA THR A 232 1.15 -8.69 31.24
C THR A 232 1.89 -7.85 32.29
N ARG A 233 2.75 -6.90 31.87
CA ARG A 233 3.47 -6.03 32.80
C ARG A 233 2.56 -5.00 33.47
N VAL A 234 1.55 -4.51 32.76
CA VAL A 234 0.52 -3.64 33.32
C VAL A 234 -0.32 -4.40 34.35
N GLU A 235 -0.70 -5.65 34.08
CA GLU A 235 -1.39 -6.52 35.04
C GLU A 235 -0.55 -6.80 36.28
N ASP A 236 0.74 -7.13 36.12
CA ASP A 236 1.68 -7.32 37.22
C ASP A 236 1.83 -6.05 38.09
N ALA A 237 1.90 -4.88 37.46
CA ALA A 237 1.93 -3.60 38.17
C ALA A 237 0.61 -3.31 38.90
N ARG A 238 -0.54 -3.68 38.30
CA ARG A 238 -1.88 -3.55 38.92
C ARG A 238 -2.05 -4.46 40.13
N ALA A 239 -1.47 -5.66 40.11
CA ALA A 239 -1.46 -6.54 41.26
C ALA A 239 -0.58 -6.00 42.41
N ALA A 240 0.47 -5.24 42.10
CA ALA A 240 1.46 -4.76 43.06
C ALA A 240 1.19 -3.36 43.65
N LEU A 241 0.51 -2.47 42.91
CA LEU A 241 0.31 -1.06 43.28
C LEU A 241 -1.18 -0.72 43.44
N ALA A 242 -1.57 -0.28 44.64
CA ALA A 242 -2.92 0.25 44.88
C ALA A 242 -3.11 1.62 44.20
N ALA A 243 -4.32 1.87 43.69
CA ALA A 243 -4.68 3.08 42.92
C ALA A 243 -4.48 4.40 43.69
N ASP A 244 -4.58 4.38 45.02
CA ASP A 244 -4.38 5.52 45.92
C ASP A 244 -2.98 5.56 46.57
N SER A 245 -2.06 4.71 46.12
CA SER A 245 -0.73 4.59 46.71
C SER A 245 0.20 5.73 46.29
N LYS A 246 1.16 6.08 47.16
CA LYS A 246 2.18 7.10 46.87
C LYS A 246 2.97 6.88 45.56
N PRO A 247 3.35 5.65 45.17
CA PRO A 247 3.95 5.40 43.85
C PRO A 247 3.05 5.80 42.68
N VAL A 248 1.74 5.56 42.75
CA VAL A 248 0.78 5.98 41.71
C VAL A 248 0.61 7.50 41.71
N ALA A 249 0.64 8.15 42.87
CA ALA A 249 0.67 9.61 42.95
C ALA A 249 1.94 10.22 42.32
N ILE A 250 3.10 9.55 42.45
CA ILE A 250 4.34 9.95 41.75
C ILE A 250 4.20 9.77 40.23
N LEU A 251 3.60 8.66 39.76
CA LEU A 251 3.34 8.46 38.33
C LEU A 251 2.40 9.54 37.77
N ARG A 252 1.34 9.90 38.49
CA ARG A 252 0.43 10.98 38.11
C ARG A 252 1.10 12.35 38.08
N ALA A 253 1.96 12.66 39.05
CA ALA A 253 2.75 13.89 39.04
C ALA A 253 3.68 13.97 37.82
N ILE A 254 4.31 12.85 37.43
CA ILE A 254 5.13 12.77 36.21
C ILE A 254 4.25 12.90 34.96
N ALA A 255 3.09 12.23 34.90
CA ALA A 255 2.18 12.27 33.76
C ALA A 255 1.52 13.64 33.54
N ASN A 256 1.42 14.45 34.60
CA ASN A 256 0.94 15.84 34.54
C ASN A 256 1.98 16.81 33.96
N GLU A 257 3.26 16.41 33.89
CA GLU A 257 4.29 17.20 33.24
C GLU A 257 4.24 16.96 31.72
N THR A 258 4.29 18.02 30.92
CA THR A 258 4.18 17.94 29.44
C THR A 258 5.25 17.08 28.77
N SER A 259 6.46 17.00 29.33
CA SER A 259 7.52 16.10 28.83
C SER A 259 7.52 14.74 29.52
N GLU A 260 6.54 14.48 30.39
CA GLU A 260 6.46 13.28 31.24
C GLU A 260 7.79 12.98 31.96
N THR A 261 8.55 14.04 32.27
CA THR A 261 9.93 13.96 32.75
C THR A 261 10.13 15.00 33.82
N VAL A 262 10.48 14.54 35.02
CA VAL A 262 10.62 15.44 36.17
C VAL A 262 11.93 15.16 36.89
N SER A 263 12.57 16.22 37.37
CA SER A 263 13.74 16.09 38.26
C SER A 263 13.32 15.57 39.63
N TYR A 264 14.22 14.85 40.31
CA TYR A 264 13.94 14.34 41.65
C TYR A 264 13.70 15.47 42.67
N SER A 265 14.28 16.66 42.43
CA SER A 265 14.06 17.86 43.22
C SER A 265 12.67 18.45 43.03
N ALA A 266 12.15 18.49 41.80
CA ALA A 266 10.82 19.01 41.51
C ALA A 266 9.73 18.09 42.06
N LEU A 267 9.84 16.77 41.87
CA LEU A 267 8.91 15.80 42.48
C LEU A 267 8.91 15.87 44.01
N ALA A 268 10.09 16.07 44.62
CA ALA A 268 10.20 16.22 46.07
C ALA A 268 9.48 17.49 46.58
N ALA A 269 9.56 18.58 45.82
CA ALA A 269 8.91 19.85 46.15
C ALA A 269 7.39 19.75 45.98
N GLU A 270 6.91 19.21 44.86
CA GLU A 270 5.48 19.02 44.56
C GLU A 270 4.79 18.10 45.58
N MET A 271 5.44 16.98 45.91
CA MET A 271 4.87 15.97 46.81
C MET A 271 5.11 16.26 48.30
N GLY A 272 5.86 17.33 48.63
CA GLY A 272 6.18 17.70 50.02
C GLY A 272 7.01 16.64 50.77
N VAL A 273 7.86 15.87 50.09
CA VAL A 273 8.67 14.78 50.68
C VAL A 273 10.16 14.92 50.37
N GLY A 274 11.02 14.25 51.14
CA GLY A 274 12.46 14.26 50.89
C GLY A 274 12.85 13.54 49.58
N ARG A 275 13.92 14.03 48.91
CA ARG A 275 14.49 13.40 47.70
C ARG A 275 14.82 11.91 47.87
N GLY A 276 15.20 11.49 49.09
CA GLY A 276 15.45 10.07 49.41
C GLY A 276 14.18 9.21 49.34
N THR A 277 13.02 9.76 49.69
CA THR A 277 11.72 9.09 49.61
C THR A 277 11.27 8.91 48.18
N ILE A 278 11.42 9.95 47.34
CA ILE A 278 11.18 9.85 45.89
C ILE A 278 12.10 8.79 45.27
N ARG A 279 13.40 8.83 45.58
CA ARG A 279 14.36 7.83 45.09
C ARG A 279 13.98 6.41 45.51
N ASN A 280 13.54 6.22 46.74
CA ASN A 280 13.13 4.90 47.22
C ASN A 280 11.92 4.37 46.43
N HIS A 281 10.86 5.17 46.27
CA HIS A 281 9.68 4.74 45.50
C HIS A 281 9.99 4.50 44.02
N VAL A 282 10.77 5.38 43.38
CA VAL A 282 11.16 5.22 41.98
C VAL A 282 11.99 3.95 41.79
N THR A 283 13.00 3.71 42.63
CA THR A 283 13.92 2.57 42.45
C THR A 283 13.32 1.23 42.88
N GLN A 284 12.59 1.20 44.00
CA GLN A 284 12.12 -0.06 44.61
C GLN A 284 10.71 -0.46 44.18
N ARG A 285 9.91 0.47 43.63
CA ARG A 285 8.49 0.19 43.32
C ARG A 285 8.05 0.54 41.91
N LEU A 286 8.68 1.50 41.22
CA LEU A 286 8.27 1.88 39.87
C LEU A 286 9.19 1.27 38.79
N GLN A 287 10.50 1.32 39.01
CA GLN A 287 11.50 0.75 38.09
C GLN A 287 11.42 -0.78 37.93
N PRO A 288 11.13 -1.60 38.96
CA PRO A 288 11.03 -3.06 38.80
C PRO A 288 9.90 -3.50 37.86
N HIS A 289 8.83 -2.70 37.77
CA HIS A 289 7.70 -2.92 36.85
C HIS A 289 7.87 -2.18 35.52
N ALA A 290 9.06 -1.61 35.26
CA ALA A 290 9.37 -0.82 34.08
C ALA A 290 8.40 0.36 33.82
N LEU A 291 7.76 0.91 34.86
CA LEU A 291 6.79 2.02 34.76
C LEU A 291 7.46 3.38 34.57
N VAL A 292 8.75 3.47 34.91
CA VAL A 292 9.54 4.69 34.80
C VAL A 292 10.98 4.35 34.43
N GLU A 293 11.63 5.27 33.72
CA GLU A 293 13.04 5.18 33.40
C GLU A 293 13.83 6.30 34.09
N ARG A 294 15.02 5.96 34.58
CA ARG A 294 15.92 6.92 35.24
C ARG A 294 17.08 7.27 34.34
N PHE A 295 17.45 8.54 34.34
CA PHE A 295 18.66 9.00 33.68
C PHE A 295 19.21 10.25 34.38
N ASP A 296 20.50 10.49 34.18
CA ASP A 296 21.15 11.71 34.63
C ASP A 296 21.31 12.67 33.44
N HIS A 297 20.88 13.91 33.62
CA HIS A 297 21.04 14.98 32.64
C HIS A 297 21.73 16.17 33.32
N LEU A 298 22.85 16.63 32.77
CA LEU A 298 23.66 17.74 33.31
C LEU A 298 23.98 17.62 34.81
N GLY A 299 24.21 16.40 35.31
CA GLY A 299 24.52 16.14 36.72
C GLY A 299 23.31 16.15 37.66
N THR A 300 22.10 16.16 37.12
CA THR A 300 20.84 16.11 37.88
C THR A 300 20.03 14.87 37.51
N ALA A 301 19.56 14.15 38.54
CA ALA A 301 18.79 12.92 38.38
C ALA A 301 17.35 13.22 37.96
N HIS A 302 16.95 12.65 36.82
CA HIS A 302 15.62 12.74 36.24
C HIS A 302 14.94 11.38 36.23
N VAL A 303 13.62 11.42 36.20
CA VAL A 303 12.76 10.26 35.96
C VAL A 303 11.77 10.59 34.85
N SER A 304 11.65 9.69 33.88
CA SER A 304 10.67 9.74 32.80
C SER A 304 9.60 8.69 33.03
N LEU A 305 8.35 8.99 32.70
CA LEU A 305 7.33 7.96 32.51
C LEU A 305 7.74 7.09 31.31
N SER A 306 7.51 5.78 31.40
CA SER A 306 7.66 4.87 30.27
C SER A 306 6.32 4.63 29.58
N TYR A 307 6.34 4.03 28.39
CA TYR A 307 5.12 3.58 27.72
C TYR A 307 4.25 2.66 28.60
N ILE A 308 4.87 1.71 29.31
CA ILE A 308 4.18 0.79 30.25
C ILE A 308 3.57 1.59 31.43
N GLY A 309 4.28 2.62 31.91
CA GLY A 309 3.78 3.51 32.96
C GLY A 309 2.53 4.29 32.55
N ARG A 310 2.46 4.73 31.29
CA ARG A 310 1.29 5.42 30.72
C ARG A 310 0.09 4.48 30.58
N GLN A 311 0.29 3.29 29.99
CA GLN A 311 -0.76 2.28 29.84
C GLN A 311 -1.33 1.82 31.19
N PHE A 312 -0.47 1.75 32.22
CA PHE A 312 -0.90 1.46 33.59
C PHE A 312 -1.83 2.53 34.17
N LEU A 313 -1.55 3.82 33.94
CA LEU A 313 -2.43 4.92 34.40
C LEU A 313 -3.78 4.89 33.65
N ASP A 314 -3.76 4.70 32.33
CA ASP A 314 -4.99 4.61 31.53
C ASP A 314 -5.86 3.41 31.93
N ALA A 315 -5.26 2.29 32.32
CA ALA A 315 -5.98 1.12 32.84
C ALA A 315 -6.69 1.42 34.17
N LEU A 316 -6.03 2.13 35.08
CA LEU A 316 -6.63 2.56 36.36
C LEU A 316 -7.80 3.53 36.14
N ASP A 317 -7.67 4.46 35.19
CA ASP A 317 -8.69 5.47 34.94
C ASP A 317 -9.94 4.88 34.24
N ARG A 318 -9.77 3.87 33.37
CA ARG A 318 -10.89 3.12 32.77
C ARG A 318 -11.69 2.33 33.81
N GLU A 319 -11.04 1.72 34.80
CA GLU A 319 -11.70 0.89 35.82
C GLU A 319 -12.60 1.71 36.76
N ILE A 320 -12.16 2.93 37.12
CA ILE A 320 -12.97 3.90 37.87
C ILE A 320 -14.23 4.29 37.07
N GLY A 321 -14.15 4.33 35.74
CA GLY A 321 -15.30 4.55 34.85
C GLY A 321 -16.23 3.33 34.72
N VAL A 322 -15.68 2.12 34.60
CA VAL A 322 -16.42 0.86 34.35
C VAL A 322 -17.24 0.39 35.56
N GLN A 323 -16.79 0.62 36.80
CA GLN A 323 -17.57 0.29 38.01
C GLN A 323 -18.90 1.06 38.13
N SER A 324 -19.07 2.17 37.40
CA SER A 324 -20.33 2.92 37.35
C SER A 324 -21.39 2.33 36.40
N ARG A 325 -21.00 1.48 35.44
CA ARG A 325 -21.88 1.03 34.33
C ARG A 325 -22.32 -0.43 34.37
N LEU A 326 -21.75 -1.24 35.26
CA LEU A 326 -21.97 -2.69 35.32
C LEU A 326 -23.23 -3.14 36.11
N ASN A 327 -24.11 -2.23 36.50
CA ASN A 327 -25.37 -2.57 37.20
C ASN A 327 -26.62 -2.65 36.30
N ASP A 328 -26.53 -2.36 35.00
CA ASP A 328 -27.68 -2.38 34.09
C ASP A 328 -27.36 -3.10 32.78
N SER A 329 -27.70 -4.39 32.72
CA SER A 329 -28.37 -5.07 31.60
C SER A 329 -27.88 -6.51 31.40
N VAL A 330 -28.71 -7.46 31.86
CA VAL A 330 -28.64 -8.90 31.60
C VAL A 330 -29.97 -9.30 30.93
N ASN A 331 -29.91 -10.30 30.04
CA ASN A 331 -31.00 -11.01 29.32
C ASN A 331 -31.35 -10.38 27.94
N SER A 332 -31.44 -11.10 26.81
CA SER A 332 -31.99 -12.45 26.56
C SER A 332 -31.68 -12.95 25.13
N THR A 333 -31.87 -14.25 24.90
CA THR A 333 -31.43 -15.12 23.80
C THR A 333 -32.50 -15.44 22.73
N GLY A 334 -32.05 -15.64 21.47
CA GLY A 334 -32.35 -16.79 20.57
C GLY A 334 -33.60 -16.79 19.65
N ASN A 335 -33.42 -16.96 18.31
CA ASN A 335 -33.65 -18.21 17.55
C ASN A 335 -33.65 -18.06 15.98
N PRO A 336 -33.46 -19.16 15.20
CA PRO A 336 -32.82 -19.22 13.87
C PRO A 336 -33.78 -19.46 12.67
N SER A 337 -33.31 -19.33 11.42
CA SER A 337 -33.91 -20.02 10.25
C SER A 337 -33.02 -20.09 8.97
N ASP A 338 -32.98 -21.28 8.37
CA ASP A 338 -32.42 -21.66 7.06
C ASP A 338 -33.04 -20.94 5.84
N ASN A 339 -32.22 -20.64 4.81
CA ASN A 339 -32.43 -21.03 3.39
C ASN A 339 -31.46 -20.30 2.44
N SER A 340 -30.56 -21.03 1.76
CA SER A 340 -29.86 -20.54 0.56
C SER A 340 -30.16 -21.46 -0.63
N ARG A 341 -30.71 -20.88 -1.70
CA ARG A 341 -30.88 -21.49 -3.03
C ARG A 341 -29.96 -20.78 -4.00
N VAL A 342 -29.17 -21.52 -4.79
CA VAL A 342 -28.71 -21.05 -6.10
C VAL A 342 -28.81 -22.18 -7.13
N THR A 343 -29.77 -22.02 -8.04
CA THR A 343 -29.85 -22.73 -9.33
C THR A 343 -29.42 -21.74 -10.43
N PRO A 344 -28.55 -22.11 -11.38
CA PRO A 344 -28.40 -21.36 -12.62
C PRO A 344 -29.60 -21.62 -13.54
N HIS A 345 -30.13 -20.58 -14.17
CA HIS A 345 -31.20 -20.69 -15.15
C HIS A 345 -30.75 -21.40 -16.43
N ALA A 346 -31.51 -22.42 -16.81
CA ALA A 346 -31.52 -22.96 -18.16
C ALA A 346 -32.10 -21.92 -19.14
N HIS A 347 -31.52 -21.86 -20.33
CA HIS A 347 -32.02 -21.07 -21.45
C HIS A 347 -33.45 -21.50 -21.84
N GLU A 348 -34.45 -20.66 -21.57
CA GLU A 348 -35.73 -20.71 -22.27
C GLU A 348 -35.69 -19.82 -23.51
N GLY A 349 -35.60 -20.45 -24.68
CA GLY A 349 -35.98 -19.81 -25.94
C GLY A 349 -37.51 -19.79 -26.08
N ARG A 350 -38.08 -18.61 -26.31
CA ARG A 350 -39.40 -18.40 -26.94
C ARG A 350 -39.15 -17.63 -28.23
N HIS A 351 -39.79 -17.86 -29.37
CA HIS A 351 -40.95 -18.66 -29.78
C HIS A 351 -40.96 -18.59 -31.31
N SER A 352 -41.28 -19.66 -32.04
CA SER A 352 -42.36 -19.63 -33.05
C SER A 352 -42.68 -21.00 -33.66
N THR A 353 -43.96 -21.34 -33.51
CA THR A 353 -44.88 -22.05 -34.42
C THR A 353 -44.70 -23.53 -34.77
N GLY A 354 -45.68 -24.32 -34.32
CA GLY A 354 -46.47 -25.19 -35.20
C GLY A 354 -46.58 -26.65 -34.75
N ALA A 355 -47.80 -27.05 -34.30
CA ALA A 355 -48.49 -28.34 -34.51
C ALA A 355 -47.67 -29.65 -34.38
N GLU A 356 -48.06 -30.75 -33.73
CA GLU A 356 -49.30 -31.34 -33.27
C GLU A 356 -48.93 -32.79 -32.83
N VAL A 357 -49.62 -33.36 -31.82
CA VAL A 357 -49.95 -34.80 -31.66
C VAL A 357 -48.88 -35.84 -31.22
N GLY A 358 -49.22 -36.53 -30.10
CA GLY A 358 -48.89 -37.94 -29.76
C GLY A 358 -47.52 -38.17 -29.10
N GLY A 359 -47.32 -38.88 -27.98
CA GLY A 359 -48.07 -39.96 -27.34
C GLY A 359 -47.14 -41.19 -27.18
N GLY A 360 -46.87 -41.63 -25.94
CA GLY A 360 -46.50 -43.04 -25.66
C GLY A 360 -45.04 -43.36 -25.27
N SER A 361 -44.91 -43.89 -24.04
CA SER A 361 -44.18 -45.11 -23.63
C SER A 361 -42.68 -45.31 -23.94
N GLY A 362 -41.91 -45.52 -22.88
CA GLY A 362 -41.40 -46.86 -22.54
C GLY A 362 -40.05 -47.33 -23.12
N ALA A 363 -39.19 -47.74 -22.17
CA ALA A 363 -38.25 -48.85 -22.23
C ALA A 363 -36.99 -48.77 -23.11
N GLU A 364 -35.86 -48.87 -22.41
CA GLU A 364 -34.70 -49.77 -22.63
C GLU A 364 -33.97 -49.84 -23.99
N GLN A 365 -32.65 -50.01 -23.79
CA GLN A 365 -31.66 -50.76 -24.58
C GLN A 365 -30.67 -50.01 -25.46
N CYS A 366 -29.40 -50.25 -25.08
CA CYS A 366 -28.18 -50.10 -25.84
C CYS A 366 -28.31 -50.64 -27.27
N GLY A 367 -27.87 -49.82 -28.23
CA GLY A 367 -27.60 -50.23 -29.60
C GLY A 367 -26.28 -49.63 -30.07
N SER A 368 -25.24 -50.46 -30.07
CA SER A 368 -24.02 -50.21 -30.83
C SER A 368 -24.34 -50.28 -32.33
N SER A 369 -24.01 -49.23 -33.09
CA SER A 369 -23.77 -49.35 -34.53
C SER A 369 -22.79 -48.27 -34.97
N GLY A 370 -21.60 -48.70 -35.39
CA GLY A 370 -20.63 -47.86 -36.06
C GLY A 370 -21.10 -47.43 -37.46
N GLY A 371 -20.58 -46.31 -37.91
CA GLY A 371 -20.78 -45.79 -39.26
C GLY A 371 -20.00 -44.48 -39.43
N ALA A 372 -18.92 -44.56 -40.19
CA ALA A 372 -17.95 -43.51 -40.42
C ALA A 372 -18.58 -42.21 -40.97
N GLY A 373 -18.06 -41.09 -40.46
CA GLY A 373 -18.28 -39.75 -40.99
C GLY A 373 -17.21 -38.85 -40.39
N ALA A 374 -15.99 -38.94 -40.94
CA ALA A 374 -14.94 -37.97 -40.67
C ALA A 374 -15.40 -36.60 -41.19
N SER A 375 -15.80 -35.74 -40.26
CA SER A 375 -15.84 -34.30 -40.47
C SER A 375 -15.09 -33.68 -39.30
N ASP A 376 -14.03 -32.94 -39.63
CA ASP A 376 -13.12 -32.25 -38.73
C ASP A 376 -13.82 -31.57 -37.55
N ASP A 377 -13.78 -32.23 -36.39
CA ASP A 377 -14.26 -31.70 -35.12
C ASP A 377 -13.06 -31.19 -34.31
N HIS A 378 -12.31 -30.25 -34.90
CA HIS A 378 -11.12 -29.66 -34.27
C HIS A 378 -11.46 -28.68 -33.12
N ASP A 379 -12.74 -28.34 -32.93
CA ASP A 379 -13.17 -27.38 -31.90
C ASP A 379 -13.80 -28.08 -30.66
N SER A 380 -14.23 -29.34 -30.75
CA SER A 380 -14.83 -30.07 -29.62
C SER A 380 -13.80 -30.60 -28.61
N HIS A 381 -12.54 -30.78 -29.03
CA HIS A 381 -11.44 -31.20 -28.15
C HIS A 381 -10.83 -30.07 -27.31
N ARG A 382 -11.13 -28.81 -27.63
CA ARG A 382 -10.60 -27.65 -26.91
C ARG A 382 -11.22 -27.42 -25.53
N ASN A 383 -12.31 -28.09 -25.17
CA ASN A 383 -13.01 -27.87 -23.89
C ASN A 383 -12.88 -29.03 -22.89
N ARG A 384 -12.12 -30.08 -23.21
CA ARG A 384 -11.91 -31.23 -22.30
C ARG A 384 -10.67 -30.99 -21.46
N LEU A 385 -10.81 -31.13 -20.14
CA LEU A 385 -9.70 -31.00 -19.20
C LEU A 385 -8.58 -32.01 -19.53
N PRO A 386 -7.31 -31.59 -19.63
CA PRO A 386 -6.19 -32.51 -19.71
C PRO A 386 -6.14 -33.37 -18.44
N HIS A 387 -5.84 -34.66 -18.58
CA HIS A 387 -5.81 -35.63 -17.48
C HIS A 387 -4.44 -35.71 -16.78
N TYR A 388 -3.45 -34.99 -17.29
CA TYR A 388 -2.10 -34.95 -16.72
C TYR A 388 -1.73 -33.51 -16.36
N HIS A 389 -1.84 -33.18 -15.08
CA HIS A 389 -1.37 -31.90 -14.53
C HIS A 389 0.09 -32.01 -14.07
N GLN A 390 1.00 -32.36 -15.00
CA GLN A 390 2.41 -32.49 -14.68
C GLN A 390 3.03 -31.11 -14.45
N VAL A 391 3.55 -30.87 -13.25
CA VAL A 391 4.22 -29.62 -12.91
C VAL A 391 5.59 -29.55 -13.60
N ARG A 392 5.85 -28.45 -14.30
CA ARG A 392 7.13 -28.11 -14.93
C ARG A 392 7.84 -26.97 -14.22
N ASP A 393 9.14 -26.87 -14.46
CA ASP A 393 9.91 -25.70 -14.07
C ASP A 393 9.52 -24.48 -14.92
N ALA A 394 9.29 -23.35 -14.27
CA ALA A 394 9.13 -22.08 -14.97
C ALA A 394 10.50 -21.60 -15.49
N ALA A 395 10.51 -21.00 -16.69
CA ALA A 395 11.70 -20.32 -17.17
C ALA A 395 12.04 -19.13 -16.27
N ARG A 396 13.33 -18.95 -15.94
CA ARG A 396 13.75 -17.92 -14.98
C ARG A 396 13.40 -16.48 -15.39
N HIS A 397 13.41 -16.20 -16.70
CA HIS A 397 12.99 -14.90 -17.22
C HIS A 397 11.48 -14.70 -17.07
N ARG A 398 10.67 -15.75 -17.21
CA ARG A 398 9.23 -15.68 -16.98
C ARG A 398 8.92 -15.45 -15.50
N TYR A 399 9.65 -16.10 -14.59
CA TYR A 399 9.60 -15.78 -13.17
C TYR A 399 9.91 -14.30 -12.93
N ALA A 400 11.02 -13.77 -13.47
CA ALA A 400 11.41 -12.37 -13.29
C ALA A 400 10.36 -11.37 -13.84
N ALA A 401 9.72 -11.71 -14.96
CA ALA A 401 8.64 -10.93 -15.53
C ALA A 401 7.40 -10.90 -14.62
N ALA A 402 6.95 -12.08 -14.16
CA ALA A 402 5.81 -12.19 -13.26
C ALA A 402 6.10 -11.53 -11.90
N ALA A 403 7.28 -11.77 -11.34
CA ALA A 403 7.76 -11.16 -10.10
C ALA A 403 7.81 -9.62 -10.17
N GLY A 404 8.24 -9.05 -11.30
CA GLY A 404 8.22 -7.60 -11.49
C GLY A 404 6.88 -7.03 -11.91
N SER A 405 5.92 -7.87 -12.30
CA SER A 405 4.53 -7.49 -12.56
C SER A 405 3.61 -7.70 -11.36
N ALA A 406 4.12 -8.31 -10.28
CA ALA A 406 3.38 -8.59 -9.08
C ALA A 406 3.08 -7.28 -8.33
N VAL A 407 1.83 -7.13 -7.91
CA VAL A 407 1.37 -6.04 -7.07
C VAL A 407 1.14 -6.63 -5.69
N GLU A 408 1.87 -6.13 -4.69
CA GLU A 408 1.80 -6.60 -3.32
C GLU A 408 0.35 -6.62 -2.80
N GLY A 409 -0.08 -7.78 -2.29
CA GLY A 409 -1.45 -8.01 -1.84
C GLY A 409 -2.52 -7.78 -2.92
N GLY A 410 -2.16 -7.87 -4.20
CA GLY A 410 -2.97 -7.39 -5.29
C GLY A 410 -2.88 -8.21 -6.58
N ILE A 411 -3.35 -7.58 -7.66
CA ILE A 411 -3.48 -8.18 -8.98
C ILE A 411 -2.82 -7.28 -10.03
N GLY A 412 -1.74 -7.76 -10.63
CA GLY A 412 -1.06 -7.13 -11.76
C GLY A 412 -1.63 -7.59 -13.11
N LEU A 413 -1.89 -6.65 -14.01
CA LEU A 413 -2.36 -6.88 -15.38
C LEU A 413 -1.28 -6.47 -16.37
N VAL A 414 -0.94 -7.35 -17.33
CA VAL A 414 0.12 -7.08 -18.30
C VAL A 414 -0.34 -7.36 -19.73
N ASP A 415 -0.40 -6.32 -20.57
CA ASP A 415 -0.66 -6.46 -22.01
C ASP A 415 0.60 -6.95 -22.75
N TYR A 416 0.81 -8.25 -22.67
CA TYR A 416 1.86 -8.95 -23.38
C TYR A 416 1.28 -10.10 -24.22
N PRO A 417 1.62 -10.21 -25.52
CA PRO A 417 1.18 -11.31 -26.35
C PRO A 417 1.89 -12.61 -25.96
N ILE A 418 1.12 -13.64 -25.66
CA ILE A 418 1.67 -14.95 -25.25
C ILE A 418 1.39 -15.96 -26.35
N SER A 419 2.40 -16.77 -26.68
CA SER A 419 2.21 -17.93 -27.57
C SER A 419 1.30 -18.98 -26.93
N GLU A 420 0.35 -19.46 -27.72
CA GLU A 420 -0.51 -20.59 -27.35
C GLU A 420 0.32 -21.86 -27.13
N LYS A 421 -0.04 -22.66 -26.13
CA LYS A 421 0.47 -24.03 -26.04
C LYS A 421 -0.38 -24.95 -26.90
N GLU A 422 0.25 -25.61 -27.86
CA GLU A 422 -0.44 -26.52 -28.80
C GLU A 422 -0.82 -27.86 -28.16
N THR A 423 -0.12 -28.31 -27.11
CA THR A 423 -0.22 -29.68 -26.56
C THR A 423 -0.86 -29.74 -25.18
N ASP A 424 -0.26 -29.11 -24.16
CA ASP A 424 -0.76 -29.17 -22.78
C ASP A 424 -1.00 -27.77 -22.20
N ARG A 425 -2.28 -27.37 -22.25
CA ARG A 425 -2.74 -26.10 -21.68
C ARG A 425 -2.88 -26.16 -20.15
N ALA A 426 -2.98 -27.36 -19.57
CA ALA A 426 -3.09 -27.55 -18.14
C ALA A 426 -1.77 -28.01 -17.50
N GLU A 427 -0.65 -27.56 -18.09
CA GLU A 427 0.70 -27.72 -17.57
C GLU A 427 0.99 -26.60 -16.54
N PRO A 428 0.89 -26.88 -15.23
CA PRO A 428 1.34 -25.96 -14.19
C PRO A 428 2.85 -25.75 -14.23
N HIS A 429 3.27 -24.55 -13.87
CA HIS A 429 4.67 -24.18 -13.73
C HIS A 429 4.96 -23.86 -12.27
N TRP A 430 6.17 -24.17 -11.84
CA TRP A 430 6.69 -23.96 -10.50
C TRP A 430 8.11 -23.39 -10.59
N TYR A 431 8.42 -22.42 -9.76
CA TYR A 431 9.78 -21.92 -9.58
C TYR A 431 9.92 -21.30 -8.20
N TYR A 432 11.00 -21.61 -7.50
CA TYR A 432 11.30 -21.01 -6.21
C TYR A 432 12.58 -20.19 -6.30
N ASP A 433 12.52 -18.96 -5.84
CA ASP A 433 13.68 -18.11 -5.65
C ASP A 433 14.09 -18.06 -4.18
N GLU A 434 15.09 -18.87 -3.84
CA GLU A 434 15.68 -18.94 -2.50
C GLU A 434 16.18 -17.59 -1.98
N LYS A 435 16.61 -16.67 -2.85
CA LYS A 435 17.18 -15.39 -2.43
C LYS A 435 16.14 -14.34 -2.07
N ALA A 436 14.97 -14.38 -2.72
CA ALA A 436 13.85 -13.48 -2.41
C ALA A 436 12.79 -14.18 -1.54
N ASP A 437 13.03 -15.44 -1.15
CA ASP A 437 12.07 -16.30 -0.44
C ASP A 437 10.67 -16.28 -1.09
N ARG A 438 10.66 -16.45 -2.42
CA ARG A 438 9.47 -16.24 -3.25
C ARG A 438 9.15 -17.47 -4.07
N LEU A 439 7.98 -18.04 -3.85
CA LEU A 439 7.42 -19.13 -4.64
C LEU A 439 6.56 -18.58 -5.78
N TYR A 440 6.88 -18.96 -7.00
CA TYR A 440 6.10 -18.71 -8.18
C TYR A 440 5.39 -19.98 -8.65
N VAL A 441 4.09 -19.84 -8.93
CA VAL A 441 3.28 -20.85 -9.62
C VAL A 441 2.49 -20.21 -10.75
N GLY A 442 2.25 -20.94 -11.84
CA GLY A 442 1.44 -20.38 -12.92
C GLY A 442 0.99 -21.37 -13.97
N ALA A 443 -0.12 -21.07 -14.63
CA ALA A 443 -0.69 -21.91 -15.67
C ALA A 443 -1.37 -21.06 -16.75
N GLU A 444 -1.61 -21.67 -17.91
CA GLU A 444 -2.58 -21.09 -18.85
C GLU A 444 -3.98 -21.20 -18.25
N TYR A 445 -4.76 -20.13 -18.40
CA TYR A 445 -6.15 -20.10 -17.98
C TYR A 445 -7.05 -20.51 -19.14
N ASP A 446 -7.82 -21.58 -18.94
CA ASP A 446 -8.87 -22.02 -19.85
C ASP A 446 -10.26 -21.84 -19.21
N ASN A 447 -10.43 -22.35 -17.99
CA ASN A 447 -11.65 -22.22 -17.20
C ASN A 447 -11.33 -22.28 -15.69
N PRO A 448 -12.26 -21.90 -14.80
CA PRO A 448 -12.02 -21.88 -13.34
C PRO A 448 -11.50 -23.20 -12.77
N LEU A 449 -12.17 -24.32 -13.07
CA LEU A 449 -11.80 -25.64 -12.58
C LEU A 449 -10.37 -25.99 -12.97
N GLN A 450 -10.05 -25.88 -14.27
CA GLN A 450 -8.72 -26.19 -14.79
C GLN A 450 -7.62 -25.36 -14.12
N TRP A 451 -7.81 -24.04 -14.07
CA TRP A 451 -6.77 -23.16 -13.58
C TRP A 451 -6.53 -23.36 -12.08
N TRP A 452 -7.58 -23.47 -11.28
CA TRP A 452 -7.44 -23.73 -9.83
C TRP A 452 -6.82 -25.09 -9.54
N THR A 453 -7.17 -26.15 -10.28
CA THR A 453 -6.49 -27.43 -10.16
C THR A 453 -4.99 -27.28 -10.44
N CYS A 454 -4.61 -26.62 -11.53
CA CYS A 454 -3.20 -26.41 -11.85
C CYS A 454 -2.46 -25.62 -10.76
N ILE A 455 -3.06 -24.54 -10.25
CA ILE A 455 -2.47 -23.73 -9.18
C ILE A 455 -2.34 -24.53 -7.88
N ALA A 456 -3.38 -25.26 -7.47
CA ALA A 456 -3.35 -26.08 -6.25
C ALA A 456 -2.27 -27.17 -6.33
N VAL A 457 -2.22 -27.90 -7.45
CA VAL A 457 -1.22 -28.95 -7.71
C VAL A 457 0.20 -28.39 -7.83
N ALA A 458 0.37 -27.16 -8.33
CA ALA A 458 1.67 -26.49 -8.38
C ALA A 458 2.12 -26.09 -6.96
N LEU A 459 1.23 -25.51 -6.15
CA LEU A 459 1.54 -25.10 -4.79
C LEU A 459 1.90 -26.31 -3.92
N ALA A 460 1.08 -27.36 -3.95
CA ALA A 460 1.28 -28.61 -3.21
C ALA A 460 2.23 -29.60 -3.93
N ASN A 461 3.15 -29.10 -4.77
CA ASN A 461 4.13 -29.97 -5.40
C ASN A 461 5.14 -30.50 -4.37
N PRO A 462 5.64 -31.75 -4.47
CA PRO A 462 6.69 -32.28 -3.59
C PRO A 462 7.94 -31.37 -3.50
N ARG A 463 8.23 -30.60 -4.55
CA ARG A 463 9.33 -29.63 -4.55
C ARG A 463 9.10 -28.49 -3.55
N THR A 464 7.86 -28.08 -3.31
CA THR A 464 7.52 -27.04 -2.31
C THR A 464 7.95 -27.50 -0.92
N PHE A 465 7.63 -28.72 -0.50
CA PHE A 465 8.03 -29.24 0.81
C PHE A 465 9.53 -29.56 0.91
N ARG A 466 10.16 -29.87 -0.22
CA ARG A 466 11.61 -30.12 -0.25
C ARG A 466 12.45 -28.84 -0.17
N HIS A 467 11.99 -27.75 -0.75
CA HIS A 467 12.81 -26.54 -0.97
C HIS A 467 12.29 -25.29 -0.25
N VAL A 468 10.98 -25.23 0.03
CA VAL A 468 10.31 -24.02 0.52
C VAL A 468 9.79 -24.24 1.95
N LEU A 469 8.95 -25.25 2.14
CA LEU A 469 8.38 -25.65 3.43
C LEU A 469 9.12 -26.87 3.97
N THR A 470 10.41 -26.70 4.24
CA THR A 470 11.22 -27.77 4.83
C THR A 470 10.68 -28.15 6.21
N PRO A 471 10.91 -29.38 6.71
CA PRO A 471 10.46 -29.78 8.04
C PRO A 471 10.88 -28.78 9.13
N GLU A 472 12.14 -28.33 9.09
CA GLU A 472 12.66 -27.30 10.00
C GLU A 472 11.84 -26.01 9.93
N ARG A 473 11.45 -25.54 8.74
CA ARG A 473 10.65 -24.31 8.60
C ARG A 473 9.22 -24.48 9.09
N ILE A 474 8.64 -25.67 8.96
CA ILE A 474 7.30 -25.96 9.50
C ILE A 474 7.35 -26.05 11.03
N GLU A 475 8.42 -26.59 11.59
CA GLU A 475 8.57 -26.86 13.04
C GLU A 475 9.16 -25.68 13.83
N THR A 476 9.52 -24.57 13.19
CA THR A 476 10.16 -23.42 13.85
C THR A 476 9.30 -22.17 13.84
N GLY A 477 9.60 -21.27 14.78
CA GLY A 477 8.95 -19.97 14.92
C GLY A 477 7.45 -20.09 15.18
N LYS A 478 6.70 -19.07 14.75
CA LYS A 478 5.26 -18.96 14.97
C LYS A 478 4.47 -20.15 14.39
N LEU A 479 4.86 -20.65 13.21
CA LEU A 479 4.19 -21.80 12.59
C LEU A 479 4.40 -23.07 13.42
N GLY A 480 5.63 -23.32 13.86
CA GLY A 480 5.97 -24.46 14.72
C GLY A 480 5.24 -24.43 16.06
N ASP A 481 5.25 -23.28 16.75
CA ASP A 481 4.56 -23.09 18.03
C ASP A 481 3.05 -23.35 17.90
N LEU A 482 2.42 -22.81 16.84
CA LEU A 482 1.00 -23.02 16.57
C LEU A 482 0.69 -24.46 16.17
N LEU A 483 1.56 -25.13 15.43
CA LEU A 483 1.38 -26.51 15.02
C LEU A 483 1.49 -27.48 16.21
N ALA A 484 2.37 -27.19 17.17
CA ALA A 484 2.57 -28.02 18.35
C ALA A 484 1.41 -27.91 19.35
N ASP A 485 0.99 -26.68 19.66
CA ASP A 485 0.13 -26.40 20.81
C ASP A 485 -1.28 -25.91 20.45
N HIS A 486 -1.52 -25.48 19.20
CA HIS A 486 -2.74 -24.76 18.78
C HIS A 486 -3.27 -25.16 17.38
N THR A 487 -3.32 -26.47 17.08
CA THR A 487 -3.82 -26.99 15.79
C THR A 487 -5.29 -26.66 15.53
N ASP A 488 -6.09 -26.43 16.56
CA ASP A 488 -7.46 -25.93 16.48
C ASP A 488 -7.50 -24.49 15.94
N LEU A 489 -6.64 -23.61 16.44
CA LEU A 489 -6.54 -22.23 15.97
C LEU A 489 -6.13 -22.17 14.49
N LEU A 490 -5.15 -22.98 14.08
CA LEU A 490 -4.71 -23.06 12.69
C LEU A 490 -5.82 -23.53 11.73
N ARG A 491 -6.65 -24.48 12.16
CA ARG A 491 -7.78 -24.98 11.34
C ARG A 491 -8.91 -23.98 11.25
N ASP A 492 -9.32 -23.43 12.39
CA ASP A 492 -10.56 -22.67 12.47
C ASP A 492 -10.37 -21.18 12.13
N SER A 493 -9.19 -20.60 12.42
CA SER A 493 -8.90 -19.20 12.09
C SER A 493 -8.23 -19.08 10.72
N ARG A 494 -7.15 -19.83 10.48
CA ARG A 494 -6.36 -19.76 9.23
C ARG A 494 -6.86 -20.66 8.10
N CYS A 495 -7.93 -21.43 8.34
CA CYS A 495 -8.47 -22.40 7.39
C CYS A 495 -7.42 -23.42 6.88
N LEU A 496 -6.46 -23.82 7.73
CA LEU A 496 -5.49 -24.87 7.36
C LEU A 496 -6.19 -26.24 7.32
N GLY A 497 -6.78 -26.56 6.16
CA GLY A 497 -7.41 -27.86 5.91
C GLY A 497 -6.41 -29.01 5.93
N TYR A 498 -6.90 -30.25 5.99
CA TYR A 498 -6.10 -31.49 6.04
C TYR A 498 -5.22 -31.66 7.30
N LEU A 499 -5.25 -30.69 8.22
CA LEU A 499 -4.56 -30.79 9.51
C LEU A 499 -5.34 -31.69 10.49
N ALA A 500 -4.62 -32.60 11.16
CA ALA A 500 -5.21 -33.52 12.13
C ALA A 500 -5.71 -32.82 13.42
N ASP A 501 -6.69 -33.44 14.09
CA ASP A 501 -7.31 -32.89 15.30
C ASP A 501 -6.32 -32.66 16.46
N ARG A 502 -5.30 -33.51 16.60
CA ARG A 502 -4.31 -33.50 17.68
C ARG A 502 -2.99 -34.10 17.21
N ASN A 503 -1.88 -33.67 17.82
CA ASN A 503 -0.54 -34.23 17.61
C ASN A 503 -0.09 -34.25 16.15
N ALA A 504 -0.45 -33.23 15.37
CA ALA A 504 -0.02 -33.13 13.97
C ALA A 504 1.48 -32.82 13.94
N THR A 505 2.27 -33.72 13.34
CA THR A 505 3.67 -33.42 13.04
C THR A 505 3.79 -32.73 11.68
N ALA A 506 4.93 -32.10 11.42
CA ALA A 506 5.20 -31.50 10.11
C ALA A 506 5.21 -32.55 8.99
N GLU A 507 5.70 -33.77 9.29
CA GLU A 507 5.69 -34.91 8.36
C GLU A 507 4.26 -35.35 8.05
N ASP A 508 3.44 -35.61 9.08
CA ASP A 508 2.04 -36.04 8.89
C ASP A 508 1.23 -35.01 8.09
N TYR A 509 1.43 -33.72 8.37
CA TYR A 509 0.71 -32.66 7.67
C TYR A 509 1.19 -32.50 6.22
N THR A 510 2.49 -32.65 5.98
CA THR A 510 3.06 -32.66 4.61
C THR A 510 2.47 -33.81 3.80
N ASP A 511 2.43 -35.02 4.36
CA ASP A 511 1.89 -36.20 3.69
C ASP A 511 0.41 -36.02 3.35
N ALA A 512 -0.39 -35.47 4.29
CA ALA A 512 -1.81 -35.19 4.05
C ALA A 512 -2.03 -34.18 2.90
N LEU A 513 -1.19 -33.14 2.78
CA LEU A 513 -1.28 -32.16 1.70
C LEU A 513 -0.83 -32.75 0.34
N LEU A 514 0.15 -33.65 0.36
CA LEU A 514 0.59 -34.37 -0.84
C LEU A 514 -0.49 -35.35 -1.31
N GLU A 515 -1.12 -36.09 -0.40
CA GLU A 515 -2.25 -36.98 -0.69
C GLU A 515 -3.42 -36.20 -1.28
N ALA A 516 -3.79 -35.05 -0.68
CA ALA A 516 -4.84 -34.19 -1.23
C ALA A 516 -4.55 -33.70 -2.66
N ALA A 517 -3.28 -33.44 -2.99
CA ALA A 517 -2.88 -33.07 -4.35
C ALA A 517 -2.95 -34.25 -5.33
N GLU A 518 -2.68 -35.48 -4.88
CA GLU A 518 -2.87 -36.70 -5.67
C GLU A 518 -4.36 -37.01 -5.89
N ASP A 519 -5.18 -36.91 -4.85
CA ASP A 519 -6.64 -37.06 -4.92
C ASP A 519 -7.25 -36.08 -5.93
N LEU A 520 -6.80 -34.82 -5.93
CA LEU A 520 -7.27 -33.83 -6.89
C LEU A 520 -6.92 -34.22 -8.34
N ARG A 521 -5.74 -34.80 -8.58
CA ARG A 521 -5.38 -35.33 -9.90
C ARG A 521 -6.27 -36.51 -10.28
N ASP A 522 -6.56 -37.38 -9.33
CA ASP A 522 -7.42 -38.55 -9.52
C ASP A 522 -8.86 -38.13 -9.89
N LEU A 523 -9.41 -37.12 -9.22
CA LEU A 523 -10.73 -36.56 -9.58
C LEU A 523 -10.73 -35.98 -11.00
N THR A 524 -9.67 -35.28 -11.41
CA THR A 524 -9.57 -34.76 -12.79
C THR A 524 -9.42 -35.87 -13.83
N ARG A 525 -8.73 -36.96 -13.49
CA ARG A 525 -8.64 -38.17 -14.31
C ARG A 525 -10.01 -38.84 -14.46
N ASP A 526 -10.78 -38.92 -13.38
CA ASP A 526 -12.13 -39.46 -13.41
C ASP A 526 -13.08 -38.60 -14.24
N LEU A 527 -12.98 -37.27 -14.12
CA LEU A 527 -13.74 -36.34 -14.97
C LEU A 527 -13.37 -36.53 -16.45
N TYR A 528 -12.08 -36.73 -16.75
CA TYR A 528 -11.64 -36.99 -18.11
C TYR A 528 -12.20 -38.32 -18.65
N HIS A 529 -12.23 -39.38 -17.85
CA HIS A 529 -12.72 -40.69 -18.26
C HIS A 529 -14.25 -40.85 -18.23
N GLY A 530 -14.98 -39.89 -17.66
CA GLY A 530 -16.44 -39.98 -17.54
C GLY A 530 -16.90 -40.79 -16.32
N ASN A 531 -16.04 -40.93 -15.30
CA ASN A 531 -16.30 -41.73 -14.10
C ASN A 531 -17.08 -40.90 -13.05
N PHE A 532 -18.31 -40.50 -13.37
CA PHE A 532 -19.16 -39.72 -12.47
C PHE A 532 -20.65 -39.95 -12.78
N GLU A 533 -21.52 -39.69 -11.80
CA GLU A 533 -22.98 -39.78 -11.99
C GLU A 533 -23.57 -38.47 -12.56
N ASP A 534 -23.11 -37.32 -12.06
CA ASP A 534 -23.53 -35.97 -12.47
C ASP A 534 -22.29 -35.12 -12.73
N GLU A 535 -22.05 -34.78 -14.00
CA GLU A 535 -20.87 -34.03 -14.42
C GLU A 535 -20.81 -32.64 -13.77
N CYS A 536 -21.94 -31.93 -13.69
CA CYS A 536 -21.98 -30.56 -13.18
C CYS A 536 -21.65 -30.53 -11.69
N ARG A 537 -22.25 -31.44 -10.92
CA ARG A 537 -21.94 -31.60 -9.50
C ARG A 537 -20.49 -31.99 -9.30
N PHE A 538 -19.99 -32.96 -10.06
CA PHE A 538 -18.62 -33.46 -9.93
C PHE A 538 -17.57 -32.38 -10.27
N ARG A 539 -17.82 -31.56 -11.29
CA ARG A 539 -16.99 -30.39 -11.61
C ARG A 539 -16.99 -29.36 -10.49
N GLY A 540 -18.15 -29.14 -9.86
CA GLY A 540 -18.27 -28.30 -8.67
C GLY A 540 -17.44 -28.82 -7.50
N ASP A 541 -17.42 -30.15 -7.31
CA ASP A 541 -16.64 -30.80 -6.27
C ASP A 541 -15.13 -30.65 -6.49
N ILE A 542 -14.65 -30.92 -7.71
CA ILE A 542 -13.24 -30.70 -8.07
C ILE A 542 -12.80 -29.25 -7.84
N THR A 543 -13.64 -28.30 -8.28
CA THR A 543 -13.32 -26.86 -8.15
C THR A 543 -13.25 -26.45 -6.68
N ARG A 544 -14.10 -27.03 -5.82
CA ARG A 544 -14.10 -26.77 -4.38
C ARG A 544 -12.86 -27.34 -3.70
N GLU A 545 -12.48 -28.57 -4.01
CA GLU A 545 -11.25 -29.20 -3.50
C GLU A 545 -10.01 -28.41 -3.94
N ALA A 546 -9.95 -28.00 -5.21
CA ALA A 546 -8.86 -27.18 -5.73
C ALA A 546 -8.75 -25.82 -5.00
N HIS A 547 -9.88 -25.14 -4.77
CA HIS A 547 -9.90 -23.90 -3.99
C HIS A 547 -9.46 -24.10 -2.54
N GLY A 548 -9.93 -25.18 -1.90
CA GLY A 548 -9.55 -25.55 -0.54
C GLY A 548 -8.05 -25.76 -0.41
N LEU A 549 -7.48 -26.63 -1.24
CA LEU A 549 -6.04 -26.92 -1.23
C LEU A 549 -5.20 -25.68 -1.58
N ALA A 550 -5.59 -24.90 -2.60
CA ALA A 550 -4.88 -23.66 -2.94
C ALA A 550 -4.93 -22.62 -1.80
N GLY A 551 -6.08 -22.51 -1.11
CA GLY A 551 -6.26 -21.67 0.08
C GLY A 551 -5.36 -22.12 1.23
N THR A 552 -5.40 -23.41 1.59
CA THR A 552 -4.56 -23.99 2.63
C THR A 552 -3.08 -23.73 2.36
N MET A 553 -2.61 -23.99 1.13
CA MET A 553 -1.21 -23.74 0.77
C MET A 553 -0.84 -22.26 0.84
N ALA A 554 -1.74 -21.37 0.40
CA ALA A 554 -1.50 -19.92 0.50
C ALA A 554 -1.31 -19.47 1.96
N HIS A 555 -2.22 -19.88 2.85
CA HIS A 555 -2.15 -19.52 4.26
C HIS A 555 -0.96 -20.17 4.97
N LEU A 556 -0.56 -21.38 4.59
CA LEU A 556 0.62 -22.05 5.13
C LEU A 556 1.92 -21.33 4.71
N LEU A 557 2.04 -20.97 3.43
CA LEU A 557 3.19 -20.23 2.92
C LEU A 557 3.31 -18.85 3.58
N ASP A 558 2.19 -18.15 3.80
CA ASP A 558 2.15 -16.87 4.53
C ASP A 558 2.58 -17.01 6.00
N LEU A 559 2.17 -18.08 6.69
CA LEU A 559 2.62 -18.36 8.06
C LEU A 559 4.12 -18.70 8.12
N ALA A 560 4.66 -19.26 7.04
CA ALA A 560 6.08 -19.55 6.88
C ALA A 560 6.90 -18.34 6.35
N ASP A 561 6.26 -17.16 6.23
CA ASP A 561 6.86 -15.91 5.70
C ASP A 561 7.39 -16.04 4.26
N VAL A 562 6.72 -16.86 3.44
CA VAL A 562 7.07 -17.09 2.03
C VAL A 562 6.12 -16.30 1.11
N GLU A 563 6.70 -15.44 0.27
CA GLU A 563 5.94 -14.68 -0.71
C GLU A 563 5.47 -15.61 -1.86
N VAL A 564 4.21 -15.48 -2.28
CA VAL A 564 3.64 -16.29 -3.37
C VAL A 564 3.17 -15.43 -4.54
N VAL A 565 3.59 -15.79 -5.76
CA VAL A 565 3.12 -15.18 -7.00
C VAL A 565 2.38 -16.23 -7.85
N ARG A 566 1.13 -15.92 -8.21
CA ARG A 566 0.24 -16.80 -9.01
C ARG A 566 -0.03 -16.19 -10.37
N GLU A 567 0.51 -16.79 -11.42
CA GLU A 567 0.34 -16.30 -12.79
C GLU A 567 -0.78 -17.04 -13.54
N ALA A 568 -1.70 -16.26 -14.13
CA ALA A 568 -2.65 -16.70 -15.13
C ALA A 568 -2.23 -16.20 -16.52
N ARG A 569 -1.96 -17.12 -17.44
CA ARG A 569 -1.65 -16.80 -18.85
C ARG A 569 -2.89 -16.89 -19.72
N LEU A 570 -3.20 -15.83 -20.45
CA LEU A 570 -4.40 -15.73 -21.29
C LEU A 570 -4.02 -15.40 -22.75
N PRO A 571 -3.46 -16.36 -23.52
CA PRO A 571 -2.93 -16.09 -24.87
C PRO A 571 -4.00 -15.59 -25.85
N ARG A 572 -5.27 -15.97 -25.66
CA ARG A 572 -6.38 -15.63 -26.57
C ARG A 572 -7.43 -14.68 -25.95
N PHE A 573 -7.07 -13.93 -24.91
CA PHE A 573 -8.01 -13.07 -24.17
C PHE A 573 -8.81 -12.10 -25.08
N SER A 574 -8.12 -11.42 -25.99
CA SER A 574 -8.74 -10.43 -26.90
C SER A 574 -9.61 -11.05 -28.00
N ARG A 575 -9.40 -12.33 -28.35
CA ARG A 575 -10.07 -12.99 -29.47
C ARG A 575 -11.24 -13.86 -29.05
N ASP A 576 -11.04 -14.66 -28.00
CA ASP A 576 -11.91 -15.83 -27.75
C ASP A 576 -12.75 -15.71 -26.48
N PHE A 577 -12.43 -14.75 -25.60
CA PHE A 577 -13.19 -14.57 -24.36
C PHE A 577 -14.47 -13.79 -24.63
N LYS A 578 -15.59 -14.52 -24.65
CA LYS A 578 -16.94 -13.96 -24.66
C LYS A 578 -17.21 -13.15 -23.37
N PRO A 579 -18.20 -12.24 -23.37
CA PRO A 579 -18.57 -11.49 -22.17
C PRO A 579 -18.89 -12.34 -20.93
N SER A 580 -19.43 -13.55 -21.12
CA SER A 580 -19.66 -14.53 -20.06
C SER A 580 -18.35 -15.10 -19.51
N GLN A 581 -17.44 -15.56 -20.37
CA GLN A 581 -16.13 -16.08 -19.94
C GLN A 581 -15.29 -15.01 -19.22
N LYS A 582 -15.39 -13.74 -19.62
CA LYS A 582 -14.80 -12.62 -18.87
C LYS A 582 -15.47 -12.41 -17.50
N ALA A 583 -16.76 -12.71 -17.38
CA ALA A 583 -17.46 -12.66 -16.08
C ALA A 583 -17.00 -13.84 -15.21
N ASP A 584 -16.93 -15.05 -15.75
CA ASP A 584 -16.47 -16.26 -15.05
C ASP A 584 -15.03 -16.10 -14.55
N LEU A 585 -14.14 -15.51 -15.37
CA LEU A 585 -12.77 -15.16 -14.97
C LEU A 585 -12.75 -14.15 -13.82
N ALA A 586 -13.58 -13.10 -13.88
CA ALA A 586 -13.63 -12.10 -12.82
C ALA A 586 -14.18 -12.68 -11.52
N GLU A 587 -15.20 -13.54 -11.62
CA GLU A 587 -15.82 -14.22 -10.48
C GLU A 587 -14.86 -15.18 -9.81
N THR A 588 -14.20 -16.05 -10.58
CA THR A 588 -13.27 -17.04 -9.99
C THR A 588 -12.05 -16.39 -9.35
N LEU A 589 -11.52 -15.31 -9.93
CA LEU A 589 -10.43 -14.55 -9.33
C LEU A 589 -10.89 -13.82 -8.07
N ALA A 590 -12.10 -13.25 -8.06
CA ALA A 590 -12.63 -12.61 -6.87
C ALA A 590 -12.80 -13.63 -5.72
N ILE A 591 -13.39 -14.80 -5.99
CA ILE A 591 -13.56 -15.86 -5.00
C ILE A 591 -12.19 -16.31 -4.48
N GLY A 592 -11.27 -16.66 -5.37
CA GLY A 592 -9.97 -17.19 -4.97
C GLY A 592 -9.08 -16.18 -4.25
N ALA A 593 -9.07 -14.91 -4.67
CA ALA A 593 -8.35 -13.86 -3.95
C ALA A 593 -8.91 -13.67 -2.54
N SER A 594 -10.23 -13.74 -2.39
CA SER A 594 -10.89 -13.60 -1.07
C SER A 594 -10.62 -14.80 -0.16
N ILE A 595 -10.63 -16.02 -0.71
CA ILE A 595 -10.23 -17.24 0.00
C ILE A 595 -8.78 -17.12 0.50
N GLN A 596 -7.91 -16.51 -0.30
CA GLN A 596 -6.50 -16.31 0.01
C GLN A 596 -6.23 -14.93 0.60
N SER A 597 -7.19 -14.37 1.33
CA SER A 597 -7.03 -13.11 2.06
C SER A 597 -7.18 -13.36 3.55
N LYS A 598 -6.61 -12.48 4.36
CA LYS A 598 -6.63 -12.59 5.82
C LYS A 598 -6.88 -11.24 6.49
N TYR A 599 -7.38 -11.30 7.71
CA TYR A 599 -7.40 -10.21 8.68
C TYR A 599 -6.72 -10.72 9.95
N GLY A 600 -5.50 -10.26 10.23
CA GLY A 600 -4.63 -10.89 11.22
C GLY A 600 -4.47 -12.39 10.95
N GLU A 601 -4.85 -13.24 11.91
CA GLU A 601 -4.83 -14.70 11.78
C GLU A 601 -6.11 -15.32 11.21
N PHE A 602 -7.09 -14.52 10.80
CA PHE A 602 -8.38 -15.01 10.34
C PHE A 602 -8.48 -14.97 8.82
N ALA A 603 -8.85 -16.10 8.21
CA ALA A 603 -9.14 -16.17 6.78
C ALA A 603 -10.35 -15.28 6.44
N ALA A 604 -10.16 -14.30 5.56
CA ALA A 604 -11.15 -13.26 5.31
C ALA A 604 -12.45 -13.83 4.73
N TYR A 605 -12.37 -14.75 3.75
CA TYR A 605 -13.56 -15.38 3.17
C TYR A 605 -14.41 -16.11 4.22
N ARG A 606 -13.78 -16.80 5.17
CA ARG A 606 -14.45 -17.52 6.25
C ARG A 606 -15.24 -16.57 7.14
N GLN A 607 -14.71 -15.38 7.39
CA GLN A 607 -15.34 -14.40 8.27
C GLN A 607 -16.38 -13.54 7.55
N LEU A 608 -16.17 -13.22 6.27
CA LEU A 608 -17.01 -12.27 5.53
C LEU A 608 -18.12 -12.96 4.71
N CYS A 609 -17.89 -14.17 4.18
CA CYS A 609 -18.76 -14.77 3.17
C CYS A 609 -19.33 -16.15 3.57
N GLU A 610 -18.70 -16.89 4.49
CA GLU A 610 -19.19 -18.21 4.92
C GLU A 610 -20.46 -18.09 5.77
N THR A 611 -21.54 -18.74 5.35
CA THR A 611 -22.85 -18.67 6.02
C THR A 611 -23.07 -19.78 7.04
N ARG A 612 -22.28 -20.85 7.00
CA ARG A 612 -22.39 -21.98 7.94
C ARG A 612 -21.81 -21.63 9.32
N GLU A 613 -22.66 -21.57 10.34
CA GLU A 613 -22.25 -21.21 11.71
C GLU A 613 -21.25 -22.20 12.30
N GLU A 614 -21.38 -23.50 12.03
CA GLU A 614 -20.48 -24.54 12.54
C GLU A 614 -19.05 -24.41 12.03
N LYS A 615 -18.85 -23.58 11.00
CA LYS A 615 -17.55 -23.25 10.44
C LYS A 615 -16.95 -22.00 11.08
N ARG A 616 -17.70 -21.20 11.83
CA ARG A 616 -17.23 -19.92 12.38
C ARG A 616 -17.01 -20.04 13.88
N THR A 617 -16.03 -20.87 14.28
CA THR A 617 -15.74 -21.13 15.70
C THR A 617 -15.18 -19.91 16.41
N PHE A 618 -14.37 -19.10 15.71
CA PHE A 618 -13.71 -17.92 16.26
C PHE A 618 -14.04 -16.69 15.41
N GLU A 619 -14.31 -15.57 16.09
CA GLU A 619 -14.54 -14.28 15.46
C GLU A 619 -13.35 -13.34 15.69
N PRO A 620 -12.93 -12.57 14.67
CA PRO A 620 -11.87 -11.60 14.84
C PRO A 620 -12.34 -10.42 15.69
N SER A 621 -11.47 -9.96 16.59
CA SER A 621 -11.59 -8.61 17.14
C SER A 621 -11.12 -7.62 16.08
N VAL A 622 -12.06 -6.92 15.44
CA VAL A 622 -11.72 -5.90 14.44
C VAL A 622 -11.18 -4.65 15.12
N ASP A 623 -9.96 -4.29 14.77
CA ASP A 623 -9.38 -2.98 15.06
C ASP A 623 -10.08 -1.93 14.18
N ALA A 624 -10.77 -0.98 14.82
CA ALA A 624 -11.48 0.09 14.11
C ALA A 624 -10.52 1.12 13.49
N GLU A 625 -9.27 1.19 13.94
CA GLU A 625 -8.24 2.07 13.36
C GLU A 625 -7.58 1.47 12.12
N ASP A 626 -7.50 0.13 12.08
CA ASP A 626 -7.07 -0.63 10.92
C ASP A 626 -8.05 -1.79 10.62
N PRO A 627 -9.24 -1.48 10.05
CA PRO A 627 -10.24 -2.49 9.71
C PRO A 627 -9.89 -3.14 8.36
N PHE A 628 -8.61 -3.16 7.96
CA PHE A 628 -8.19 -3.64 6.65
C PHE A 628 -7.39 -4.94 6.72
N GLY A 629 -7.91 -5.96 6.05
CA GLY A 629 -7.18 -7.18 5.76
C GLY A 629 -6.37 -7.07 4.47
N GLU A 630 -5.55 -8.08 4.23
CA GLU A 630 -4.67 -8.16 3.06
C GLU A 630 -4.87 -9.46 2.28
N CYS A 631 -4.66 -9.40 0.97
CA CYS A 631 -4.56 -10.59 0.14
C CYS A 631 -3.17 -11.20 0.29
N ILE A 632 -3.10 -12.51 0.45
CA ILE A 632 -1.84 -13.24 0.61
C ILE A 632 -1.15 -13.36 -0.75
N GLY A 633 0.04 -12.79 -0.86
CA GLY A 633 0.82 -12.82 -2.09
C GLY A 633 0.17 -12.02 -3.21
N SER A 634 0.53 -12.34 -4.45
CA SER A 634 0.14 -11.57 -5.64
C SER A 634 -0.43 -12.46 -6.74
N PHE A 635 -1.37 -11.92 -7.51
CA PHE A 635 -1.83 -12.51 -8.77
C PHE A 635 -1.30 -11.70 -9.96
N VAL A 636 -0.90 -12.40 -11.02
CA VAL A 636 -0.46 -11.76 -12.27
C VAL A 636 -1.26 -12.34 -13.43
N LEU A 637 -1.98 -11.48 -14.15
CA LEU A 637 -2.68 -11.84 -15.38
C LEU A 637 -1.93 -11.26 -16.56
N VAL A 638 -1.49 -12.13 -17.45
CA VAL A 638 -0.74 -11.73 -18.65
C VAL A 638 -1.48 -12.20 -19.90
N GLY A 639 -1.67 -11.30 -20.85
CA GLY A 639 -2.33 -11.60 -22.11
C GLY A 639 -2.65 -10.36 -22.92
N LYS A 640 -2.81 -10.52 -24.23
CA LYS A 640 -3.04 -9.39 -25.12
C LYS A 640 -4.35 -8.67 -24.79
N SER A 641 -4.28 -7.35 -24.59
CA SER A 641 -5.39 -6.44 -24.24
C SER A 641 -6.05 -6.73 -22.89
N ILE A 642 -5.34 -7.42 -21.97
CA ILE A 642 -5.85 -7.75 -20.64
C ILE A 642 -6.07 -6.51 -19.76
N GLU A 643 -5.38 -5.41 -20.02
CA GLU A 643 -5.57 -4.12 -19.33
C GLU A 643 -7.03 -3.63 -19.33
N SER A 644 -7.77 -3.88 -20.42
CA SER A 644 -9.20 -3.55 -20.53
C SER A 644 -10.09 -4.30 -19.52
N PHE A 645 -9.57 -5.37 -18.92
CA PHE A 645 -10.25 -6.18 -17.91
C PHE A 645 -10.27 -5.53 -16.52
N ALA A 646 -9.34 -4.61 -16.23
CA ALA A 646 -9.12 -4.04 -14.90
C ALA A 646 -10.43 -3.54 -14.25
N GLY A 647 -11.20 -2.72 -14.97
CA GLY A 647 -12.44 -2.15 -14.46
C GLY A 647 -13.53 -3.19 -14.16
N ARG A 648 -13.59 -4.30 -14.93
CA ARG A 648 -14.54 -5.39 -14.68
C ARG A 648 -14.14 -6.17 -13.43
N LEU A 649 -12.86 -6.51 -13.30
CA LEU A 649 -12.35 -7.25 -12.15
C LEU A 649 -12.55 -6.49 -10.85
N ARG A 650 -12.22 -5.19 -10.82
CA ARG A 650 -12.44 -4.31 -9.66
C ARG A 650 -13.91 -4.27 -9.22
N ARG A 651 -14.83 -4.15 -10.18
CA ARG A 651 -16.27 -4.18 -9.88
C ARG A 651 -16.71 -5.51 -9.28
N ARG A 652 -16.23 -6.64 -9.81
CA ARG A 652 -16.61 -7.96 -9.29
C ARG A 652 -16.04 -8.23 -7.90
N LEU A 653 -14.80 -7.83 -7.65
CA LEU A 653 -14.17 -7.87 -6.31
C LEU A 653 -15.00 -7.06 -5.31
N SER A 654 -15.39 -5.83 -5.68
CA SER A 654 -16.12 -4.94 -4.78
C SER A 654 -17.61 -5.27 -4.61
N SER A 655 -18.13 -6.19 -5.41
CA SER A 655 -19.55 -6.58 -5.39
C SER A 655 -19.76 -7.99 -4.80
N GLN A 656 -18.81 -8.49 -4.03
CA GLN A 656 -18.99 -9.76 -3.33
C GLN A 656 -20.03 -9.60 -2.22
N GLU A 657 -20.94 -10.56 -2.14
CA GLU A 657 -21.95 -10.59 -1.09
C GLU A 657 -21.29 -11.01 0.22
N THR A 658 -21.46 -10.17 1.24
CA THR A 658 -21.10 -10.48 2.63
C THR A 658 -22.32 -11.01 3.36
N ARG A 659 -22.10 -11.80 4.42
CA ARG A 659 -23.17 -12.18 5.34
C ARG A 659 -23.66 -10.96 6.15
N ASP A 660 -24.90 -10.99 6.59
CA ASP A 660 -25.54 -9.88 7.31
C ASP A 660 -24.87 -9.58 8.67
N ASP A 661 -24.29 -10.60 9.31
CA ASP A 661 -23.60 -10.54 10.60
C ASP A 661 -22.07 -10.57 10.45
N ALA A 662 -21.53 -10.16 9.29
CA ALA A 662 -20.09 -10.15 9.08
C ALA A 662 -19.40 -9.11 9.99
N PRO A 663 -18.19 -9.42 10.48
CA PRO A 663 -17.38 -8.44 11.21
C PRO A 663 -17.03 -7.24 10.31
N GLU A 664 -16.91 -6.06 10.91
CA GLU A 664 -16.77 -4.76 10.22
C GLU A 664 -15.36 -4.49 9.65
N PHE A 665 -14.76 -5.47 8.97
CA PHE A 665 -13.49 -5.29 8.25
C PHE A 665 -13.64 -5.54 6.75
N ALA A 666 -12.69 -5.01 5.97
CA ALA A 666 -12.62 -5.22 4.53
C ALA A 666 -11.19 -5.56 4.07
N VAL A 667 -11.05 -6.24 2.94
CA VAL A 667 -9.76 -6.51 2.31
C VAL A 667 -9.55 -5.53 1.16
N LYS A 668 -8.41 -4.82 1.18
CA LYS A 668 -8.01 -3.94 0.08
C LYS A 668 -7.16 -4.73 -0.91
N ILE A 669 -7.66 -4.89 -2.14
CA ILE A 669 -6.97 -5.62 -3.21
C ILE A 669 -6.65 -4.63 -4.35
N PRO A 670 -5.39 -4.17 -4.48
CA PRO A 670 -4.96 -3.36 -5.60
C PRO A 670 -5.13 -4.10 -6.93
N VAL A 671 -5.63 -3.43 -7.96
CA VAL A 671 -5.68 -3.97 -9.32
C VAL A 671 -5.02 -2.98 -10.26
N GLU A 672 -3.82 -3.29 -10.73
CA GLU A 672 -2.96 -2.34 -11.47
C GLU A 672 -2.52 -2.88 -12.83
N VAL A 673 -2.26 -1.97 -13.77
CA VAL A 673 -1.64 -2.31 -15.06
C VAL A 673 -0.14 -2.12 -14.91
N ALA A 674 0.61 -3.23 -14.90
CA ALA A 674 2.03 -3.26 -14.56
C ALA A 674 2.91 -2.83 -15.75
N THR A 675 2.87 -1.55 -16.09
CA THR A 675 3.68 -0.94 -17.17
C THR A 675 4.60 0.18 -16.69
N ASP A 676 4.51 0.52 -15.40
CA ASP A 676 5.26 1.63 -14.82
C ASP A 676 6.73 1.29 -14.61
N ARG A 677 7.59 2.32 -14.58
CA ARG A 677 9.04 2.18 -14.42
C ARG A 677 9.42 1.35 -13.20
N GLN A 678 8.65 1.39 -12.11
CA GLN A 678 8.88 0.59 -10.91
C GLN A 678 8.80 -0.92 -11.18
N HIS A 679 7.80 -1.37 -11.95
CA HIS A 679 7.64 -2.77 -12.36
C HIS A 679 8.82 -3.21 -13.24
N VAL A 680 9.22 -2.36 -14.20
CA VAL A 680 10.41 -2.60 -15.03
C VAL A 680 11.67 -2.68 -14.18
N ALA A 681 11.89 -1.75 -13.25
CA ALA A 681 13.05 -1.73 -12.36
C ALA A 681 13.11 -2.99 -11.48
N HIS A 682 11.97 -3.52 -11.05
CA HIS A 682 11.92 -4.81 -10.36
C HIS A 682 12.37 -5.95 -11.26
N THR A 683 11.82 -6.06 -12.48
CA THR A 683 12.25 -7.11 -13.43
C THR A 683 13.72 -6.99 -13.82
N VAL A 684 14.24 -5.78 -14.03
CA VAL A 684 15.67 -5.55 -14.30
C VAL A 684 16.51 -6.06 -13.13
N ARG A 685 16.16 -5.71 -11.88
CA ARG A 685 16.85 -6.21 -10.67
C ARG A 685 16.85 -7.74 -10.61
N GLU A 686 15.71 -8.37 -10.86
CA GLU A 686 15.58 -9.83 -10.86
C GLU A 686 16.48 -10.48 -11.93
N MET A 687 16.42 -9.99 -13.16
CA MET A 687 17.21 -10.51 -14.28
C MET A 687 18.71 -10.27 -14.08
N CYS A 688 19.11 -9.05 -13.71
CA CYS A 688 20.50 -8.71 -13.45
C CYS A 688 21.09 -9.58 -12.33
N ARG A 689 20.34 -9.83 -11.24
CA ARG A 689 20.76 -10.74 -10.17
C ARG A 689 20.99 -12.17 -10.66
N GLN A 690 20.13 -12.70 -11.53
CA GLN A 690 20.32 -14.02 -12.14
C GLN A 690 21.53 -14.08 -13.10
N LYS A 691 21.90 -12.93 -13.66
CA LYS A 691 23.05 -12.78 -14.56
C LYS A 691 24.33 -12.35 -13.83
N SER A 692 24.31 -12.16 -12.51
CA SER A 692 25.43 -11.64 -11.72
C SER A 692 25.92 -10.25 -12.18
N ILE A 693 24.98 -9.38 -12.57
CA ILE A 693 25.22 -7.99 -13.00
C ILE A 693 24.49 -7.06 -12.03
N ARG A 694 25.04 -5.88 -11.75
CA ARG A 694 24.43 -4.82 -10.95
C ARG A 694 23.65 -3.87 -11.87
N PRO A 695 22.33 -3.68 -11.68
CA PRO A 695 21.57 -2.75 -12.50
C PRO A 695 22.00 -1.31 -12.24
N THR A 696 21.93 -0.47 -13.27
CA THR A 696 22.16 0.98 -13.17
C THR A 696 20.87 1.75 -13.48
N ARG A 697 20.79 3.01 -13.04
CA ARG A 697 19.63 3.87 -13.25
C ARG A 697 19.37 4.10 -14.74
N GLU A 698 20.40 4.43 -15.50
CA GLU A 698 20.32 4.73 -16.92
C GLU A 698 19.91 3.50 -17.75
N ALA A 699 20.47 2.31 -17.45
CA ALA A 699 20.06 1.07 -18.11
C ALA A 699 18.59 0.75 -17.87
N THR A 700 18.14 0.91 -16.62
CA THR A 700 16.74 0.69 -16.22
C THR A 700 15.80 1.68 -16.92
N SER A 701 16.17 2.96 -16.95
CA SER A 701 15.41 4.02 -17.60
C SER A 701 15.29 3.79 -19.10
N MET A 702 16.37 3.39 -19.78
CA MET A 702 16.34 3.08 -21.21
C MET A 702 15.46 1.88 -21.55
N LEU A 703 15.53 0.81 -20.74
CA LEU A 703 14.63 -0.34 -20.89
C LEU A 703 13.16 0.05 -20.67
N ALA A 704 12.87 0.84 -19.63
CA ALA A 704 11.52 1.29 -19.33
C ALA A 704 10.95 2.23 -20.40
N ALA A 705 11.79 3.05 -21.03
CA ALA A 705 11.38 3.97 -22.09
C ALA A 705 11.13 3.27 -23.43
N LEU A 706 11.94 2.26 -23.77
CA LEU A 706 11.94 1.63 -25.09
C LEU A 706 11.09 0.36 -25.18
N THR A 707 10.69 -0.23 -24.07
CA THR A 707 9.83 -1.43 -24.02
C THR A 707 8.42 -1.10 -23.54
N GLY A 708 7.48 -2.06 -23.65
CA GLY A 708 6.09 -1.85 -23.23
C GLY A 708 5.77 -2.43 -21.85
N THR A 709 6.42 -3.52 -21.46
CA THR A 709 6.04 -4.32 -20.30
C THR A 709 7.25 -5.00 -19.63
N PRO A 710 7.13 -5.41 -18.35
CA PRO A 710 8.10 -6.27 -17.69
C PRO A 710 8.47 -7.55 -18.48
N TYR A 711 7.54 -8.11 -19.24
CA TYR A 711 7.79 -9.32 -20.04
C TYR A 711 8.71 -9.04 -21.24
N ASP A 712 8.60 -7.87 -21.87
CA ASP A 712 9.54 -7.43 -22.92
C ASP A 712 10.96 -7.31 -22.36
N VAL A 713 11.09 -6.73 -21.16
CA VAL A 713 12.38 -6.54 -20.50
C VAL A 713 12.99 -7.88 -20.11
N ALA A 714 12.19 -8.78 -19.52
CA ALA A 714 12.67 -10.11 -19.18
C ALA A 714 13.10 -10.92 -20.42
N GLU A 715 12.36 -10.82 -21.53
CA GLU A 715 12.73 -11.45 -22.80
C GLU A 715 14.05 -10.86 -23.35
N ALA A 716 14.19 -9.53 -23.37
CA ALA A 716 15.40 -8.86 -23.82
C ALA A 716 16.64 -9.31 -23.00
N LEU A 717 16.52 -9.29 -21.66
CA LEU A 717 17.61 -9.64 -20.75
C LEU A 717 17.86 -11.15 -20.70
N HIS A 718 16.89 -11.99 -21.10
CA HIS A 718 17.09 -13.43 -21.19
C HIS A 718 18.23 -13.76 -22.15
N ASN A 719 18.29 -13.05 -23.28
CA ASN A 719 19.27 -13.23 -24.36
C ASN A 719 20.68 -12.75 -24.01
N LEU A 720 20.87 -12.02 -22.90
CA LEU A 720 22.21 -11.65 -22.42
C LEU A 720 22.94 -12.83 -21.79
N GLY A 721 24.27 -12.87 -21.93
CA GLY A 721 25.10 -13.82 -21.19
C GLY A 721 25.13 -13.51 -19.68
N SER A 722 25.32 -14.53 -18.84
CA SER A 722 25.64 -14.30 -17.42
C SER A 722 27.09 -13.85 -17.27
N GLU A 723 27.33 -12.94 -16.33
CA GLU A 723 28.67 -12.47 -15.98
C GLU A 723 29.36 -13.46 -15.02
N SER A 724 30.55 -13.89 -15.40
CA SER A 724 31.35 -14.89 -14.66
C SER A 724 32.76 -14.43 -14.35
N LYS A 725 33.28 -13.45 -15.08
CA LYS A 725 34.64 -12.93 -14.94
C LYS A 725 34.71 -11.79 -13.92
N ALA A 726 33.69 -10.94 -13.88
CA ALA A 726 33.56 -9.84 -12.94
C ALA A 726 32.15 -9.77 -12.33
N PRO A 727 31.79 -10.71 -11.43
CA PRO A 727 30.47 -10.73 -10.81
C PRO A 727 30.14 -9.40 -10.13
N SER A 728 28.90 -8.94 -10.30
CA SER A 728 28.36 -7.69 -9.75
C SER A 728 28.92 -6.41 -10.37
N ARG A 729 29.58 -6.48 -11.54
CA ARG A 729 29.85 -5.26 -12.33
C ARG A 729 28.56 -4.58 -12.74
N GLU A 730 28.66 -3.30 -13.06
CA GLU A 730 27.55 -2.52 -13.60
C GLU A 730 27.05 -3.06 -14.95
N PHE A 731 25.75 -2.88 -15.13
CA PHE A 731 25.05 -3.17 -16.37
C PHE A 731 25.34 -2.07 -17.38
N ARG A 732 25.97 -2.43 -18.51
CA ARG A 732 26.45 -1.43 -19.48
C ARG A 732 25.40 -1.10 -20.52
N LEU A 733 25.49 0.11 -21.07
CA LEU A 733 24.57 0.59 -22.10
C LEU A 733 24.70 -0.14 -23.44
N ASP A 734 25.88 -0.70 -23.78
CA ASP A 734 26.06 -1.52 -24.98
C ASP A 734 25.30 -2.85 -24.87
N GLU A 735 25.19 -3.38 -23.66
CA GLU A 735 24.42 -4.59 -23.37
C GLU A 735 22.91 -4.32 -23.39
N VAL A 736 22.49 -3.13 -22.93
CA VAL A 736 21.09 -2.66 -23.06
C VAL A 736 20.72 -2.58 -24.54
N ARG A 737 21.58 -1.98 -25.37
CA ARG A 737 21.38 -1.90 -26.81
C ARG A 737 21.24 -3.29 -27.43
N TYR A 738 22.17 -4.19 -27.14
CA TYR A 738 22.13 -5.57 -27.63
C TYR A 738 20.82 -6.27 -27.21
N ALA A 739 20.47 -6.21 -25.93
CA ALA A 739 19.27 -6.84 -25.38
C ALA A 739 18.00 -6.37 -26.10
N LEU A 740 17.84 -5.05 -26.28
CA LEU A 740 16.71 -4.47 -27.00
C LEU A 740 16.69 -4.89 -28.48
N GLY A 741 17.85 -5.02 -29.12
CA GLY A 741 17.98 -5.50 -30.49
C GLY A 741 17.54 -6.96 -30.70
N THR A 742 17.35 -7.75 -29.63
CA THR A 742 16.87 -9.13 -29.71
C THR A 742 15.35 -9.28 -29.75
N LEU A 743 14.60 -8.21 -29.43
CA LEU A 743 13.14 -8.23 -29.38
C LEU A 743 12.50 -8.19 -30.78
N ASP A 744 11.24 -8.62 -30.91
CA ASP A 744 10.48 -8.31 -32.13
C ASP A 744 10.33 -6.79 -32.26
N ARG A 745 10.56 -6.26 -33.47
CA ARG A 745 10.43 -4.83 -33.79
C ARG A 745 9.15 -4.15 -33.31
N LYS A 746 8.03 -4.87 -33.13
CA LYS A 746 6.76 -4.32 -32.63
C LYS A 746 6.76 -4.10 -31.11
N ARG A 747 7.75 -4.64 -30.40
CA ARG A 747 7.93 -4.52 -28.95
C ARG A 747 8.84 -3.36 -28.56
N ILE A 748 9.44 -2.68 -29.54
CA ILE A 748 10.19 -1.43 -29.36
C ILE A 748 9.24 -0.24 -29.53
N LEU A 749 9.18 0.61 -28.51
CA LEU A 749 8.30 1.78 -28.42
C LEU A 749 6.82 1.48 -28.73
N PRO A 750 6.20 0.45 -28.09
CA PRO A 750 4.82 0.07 -28.42
C PRO A 750 3.82 1.18 -28.12
N ALA A 751 4.06 2.00 -27.08
CA ALA A 751 3.21 3.12 -26.68
C ALA A 751 3.12 4.24 -27.74
N MET A 752 4.05 4.29 -28.71
CA MET A 752 4.01 5.27 -29.79
C MET A 752 2.99 4.93 -30.88
N GLU A 753 2.54 3.67 -30.96
CA GLU A 753 1.59 3.16 -31.97
C GLU A 753 2.00 3.48 -33.43
N LYS A 754 3.30 3.62 -33.70
CA LYS A 754 3.85 3.90 -35.04
C LYS A 754 4.76 2.76 -35.50
N PRO A 755 4.26 1.78 -36.28
CA PRO A 755 5.06 0.65 -36.74
C PRO A 755 6.33 1.04 -37.51
N SER A 756 6.29 2.15 -38.26
CA SER A 756 7.47 2.64 -38.98
C SER A 756 8.53 3.24 -38.06
N LEU A 757 8.15 3.85 -36.94
CA LEU A 757 9.10 4.36 -35.94
C LEU A 757 9.80 3.19 -35.25
N SER A 758 9.03 2.20 -34.77
CA SER A 758 9.59 1.02 -34.09
C SER A 758 10.54 0.23 -34.99
N LYS A 759 10.22 0.09 -36.29
CA LYS A 759 11.12 -0.49 -37.30
C LYS A 759 12.44 0.27 -37.42
N VAL A 760 12.38 1.60 -37.53
CA VAL A 760 13.58 2.45 -37.66
C VAL A 760 14.45 2.34 -36.41
N VAL A 761 13.87 2.48 -35.22
CA VAL A 761 14.60 2.40 -33.95
C VAL A 761 15.19 1.00 -33.74
N HIS A 762 14.42 -0.06 -33.97
CA HIS A 762 14.92 -1.44 -33.88
C HIS A 762 16.09 -1.68 -34.84
N THR A 763 15.99 -1.24 -36.10
CA THR A 763 17.12 -1.33 -37.06
C THR A 763 18.34 -0.59 -36.54
N LEU A 764 18.16 0.61 -35.97
CA LEU A 764 19.25 1.38 -35.38
C LEU A 764 19.82 0.77 -34.09
N LEU A 765 19.13 -0.14 -33.40
CA LEU A 765 19.64 -0.84 -32.22
C LEU A 765 20.47 -2.09 -32.61
N VAL A 766 20.07 -2.79 -33.67
CA VAL A 766 20.70 -4.05 -34.13
C VAL A 766 22.03 -3.86 -34.85
N ILE A 767 22.24 -2.70 -35.47
CA ILE A 767 23.46 -2.40 -36.22
C ILE A 767 24.61 -1.98 -35.30
N ASP A 768 25.83 -2.15 -35.79
CA ASP A 768 27.08 -1.79 -35.08
C ASP A 768 27.84 -0.61 -35.74
N GLU A 769 27.20 0.07 -36.71
CA GLU A 769 27.76 1.22 -37.42
C GLU A 769 26.65 2.22 -37.77
N PRO A 770 26.94 3.53 -37.97
CA PRO A 770 25.95 4.49 -38.45
C PRO A 770 25.41 4.13 -39.84
N LEU A 771 24.15 4.47 -40.12
CA LEU A 771 23.53 4.24 -41.44
C LEU A 771 23.08 5.52 -42.12
N ILE A 772 23.47 5.70 -43.38
CA ILE A 772 22.88 6.71 -44.25
C ILE A 772 21.37 6.45 -44.44
N GLN A 773 20.64 7.51 -44.78
CA GLN A 773 19.17 7.47 -44.81
C GLN A 773 18.59 6.41 -45.77
N SER A 774 19.21 6.17 -46.93
CA SER A 774 18.79 5.14 -47.89
C SER A 774 18.87 3.75 -47.27
N ASP A 775 20.01 3.44 -46.66
CA ASP A 775 20.32 2.12 -46.15
C ASP A 775 19.48 1.81 -44.91
N LEU A 776 19.24 2.83 -44.07
CA LEU A 776 18.31 2.73 -42.95
C LEU A 776 16.88 2.45 -43.44
N ALA A 777 16.43 3.11 -44.50
CA ALA A 777 15.09 2.89 -45.06
C ALA A 777 14.93 1.47 -45.60
N ASP A 778 15.91 0.99 -46.34
CA ASP A 778 15.92 -0.34 -46.93
C ASP A 778 15.95 -1.44 -45.86
N ARG A 779 16.86 -1.34 -44.89
CA ARG A 779 16.97 -2.32 -43.78
C ARG A 779 15.75 -2.32 -42.87
N ALA A 780 15.17 -1.16 -42.58
CA ALA A 780 13.96 -1.06 -41.76
C ALA A 780 12.68 -1.47 -42.53
N GLY A 781 12.73 -1.56 -43.86
CA GLY A 781 11.58 -1.83 -44.70
C GLY A 781 10.51 -0.74 -44.58
N VAL A 782 10.93 0.52 -44.67
CA VAL A 782 10.08 1.72 -44.67
C VAL A 782 10.52 2.72 -45.74
N SER A 783 9.71 3.72 -46.04
CA SER A 783 10.10 4.75 -47.02
C SER A 783 11.17 5.69 -46.47
N ALA A 784 12.07 6.19 -47.34
CA ALA A 784 13.05 7.21 -46.97
C ALA A 784 12.41 8.48 -46.37
N ARG A 785 11.20 8.84 -46.81
CA ARG A 785 10.40 9.94 -46.22
C ARG A 785 10.00 9.64 -44.77
N SER A 786 9.60 8.40 -44.48
CA SER A 786 9.27 7.96 -43.12
C SER A 786 10.49 8.00 -42.22
N VAL A 787 11.66 7.56 -42.72
CA VAL A 787 12.93 7.68 -41.98
C VAL A 787 13.20 9.14 -41.63
N ARG A 788 13.23 10.04 -42.61
CA ARG A 788 13.48 11.47 -42.38
C ARG A 788 12.57 12.07 -41.30
N THR A 789 11.27 11.79 -41.40
CA THR A 789 10.26 12.32 -40.47
C THR A 789 10.50 11.84 -39.03
N HIS A 790 10.88 10.57 -38.86
CA HIS A 790 11.12 10.00 -37.53
C HIS A 790 12.50 10.37 -36.98
N THR A 791 13.55 10.41 -37.81
CA THR A 791 14.89 10.79 -37.38
C THR A 791 14.98 12.25 -36.96
N GLU A 792 14.26 13.18 -37.62
CA GLU A 792 14.18 14.58 -37.17
C GLU A 792 13.65 14.67 -35.73
N ARG A 793 12.59 13.93 -35.39
CA ARG A 793 12.02 13.91 -34.04
C ARG A 793 12.93 13.19 -33.04
N LEU A 794 13.42 12.01 -33.40
CA LEU A 794 14.33 11.24 -32.54
C LEU A 794 15.60 12.05 -32.23
N HIS A 795 16.09 12.84 -33.19
CA HIS A 795 17.25 13.70 -33.01
C HIS A 795 16.95 14.88 -32.08
N ALA A 796 15.78 15.50 -32.21
CA ALA A 796 15.37 16.57 -31.30
C ALA A 796 15.30 16.11 -29.83
N PHE A 797 15.01 14.83 -29.59
CA PHE A 797 15.04 14.21 -28.26
C PHE A 797 16.36 13.46 -27.95
N ASP A 798 17.42 13.66 -28.74
CA ASP A 798 18.74 13.01 -28.61
C ASP A 798 18.72 11.46 -28.52
N PHE A 799 17.68 10.80 -29.06
CA PHE A 799 17.66 9.32 -29.19
C PHE A 799 18.51 8.84 -30.37
N VAL A 800 18.72 9.71 -31.37
CA VAL A 800 19.59 9.44 -32.51
C VAL A 800 20.48 10.63 -32.79
N ARG A 801 21.70 10.36 -33.24
CA ARG A 801 22.69 11.39 -33.60
C ARG A 801 23.06 11.26 -35.07
N ARG A 802 23.30 12.41 -35.70
CA ARG A 802 23.82 12.47 -37.07
C ARG A 802 25.34 12.51 -37.01
N THR A 803 25.98 11.57 -37.68
CA THR A 803 27.42 11.52 -37.93
C THR A 803 27.71 11.78 -39.41
N ASP A 804 28.99 11.88 -39.78
CA ASP A 804 29.40 11.97 -41.18
C ASP A 804 28.99 10.73 -42.00
N ASP A 805 28.93 9.57 -41.34
CA ASP A 805 28.59 8.27 -41.95
C ASP A 805 27.08 7.95 -41.88
N GLY A 806 26.26 8.78 -41.24
CA GLY A 806 24.80 8.63 -41.21
C GLY A 806 24.18 8.78 -39.83
N TRP A 807 23.13 8.00 -39.55
CA TRP A 807 22.39 8.02 -38.29
C TRP A 807 22.81 6.88 -37.38
N ARG A 808 23.02 7.18 -36.10
CA ARG A 808 23.18 6.18 -35.03
C ARG A 808 22.15 6.36 -33.93
N PHE A 809 21.84 5.30 -33.20
CA PHE A 809 21.14 5.42 -31.91
C PHE A 809 22.09 5.95 -30.83
N ALA A 810 21.57 6.72 -29.87
CA ALA A 810 22.29 7.24 -28.72
C ALA A 810 22.46 6.17 -27.63
N LEU A 811 23.04 5.03 -28.00
CA LEU A 811 23.60 4.00 -27.13
C LEU A 811 24.89 3.48 -27.79
N PRO A 812 25.93 3.11 -27.02
CA PRO A 812 27.18 2.60 -27.57
C PRO A 812 26.93 1.32 -28.38
N PHE A 813 27.62 1.15 -29.50
CA PHE A 813 27.58 -0.09 -30.27
C PHE A 813 28.10 -1.26 -29.43
N HIS A 814 27.60 -2.48 -29.67
CA HIS A 814 28.05 -3.66 -28.94
C HIS A 814 29.32 -4.25 -29.58
N THR A 815 30.32 -3.39 -29.77
CA THR A 815 31.64 -3.72 -30.30
C THR A 815 32.70 -3.53 -29.23
N ASP A 816 33.92 -4.01 -29.47
CA ASP A 816 35.01 -3.83 -28.51
C ASP A 816 35.53 -2.37 -28.46
N GLU A 817 35.30 -1.57 -29.51
CA GLU A 817 35.70 -0.16 -29.53
C GLU A 817 34.86 0.73 -28.61
N GLU A 818 33.53 0.58 -28.63
CA GLU A 818 32.60 1.40 -27.81
C GLU A 818 32.16 0.70 -26.50
N ARG A 819 32.75 -0.46 -26.18
CA ARG A 819 32.34 -1.27 -25.03
C ARG A 819 32.49 -0.49 -23.73
N GLY A 820 31.37 -0.23 -23.06
CA GLY A 820 31.35 0.51 -21.79
C GLY A 820 31.46 2.03 -21.94
N ASP A 821 31.41 2.56 -23.16
CA ASP A 821 31.36 3.99 -23.39
C ASP A 821 30.04 4.59 -22.88
N ASP A 822 30.12 5.81 -22.35
CA ASP A 822 28.97 6.55 -21.90
C ASP A 822 28.32 7.34 -23.04
N ILE A 823 27.57 6.62 -23.89
CA ILE A 823 26.77 7.19 -24.97
C ILE A 823 25.30 7.01 -24.62
N ARG A 824 24.61 8.10 -24.28
CA ARG A 824 23.17 8.14 -23.96
C ARG A 824 22.57 9.50 -24.33
N PRO A 825 21.23 9.63 -24.41
CA PRO A 825 20.61 10.95 -24.48
C PRO A 825 21.04 11.81 -23.28
N TRP A 826 21.35 13.09 -23.53
CA TRP A 826 22.00 13.98 -22.55
C TRP A 826 21.27 14.11 -21.21
N PHE A 827 19.94 13.96 -21.22
CA PHE A 827 19.06 14.14 -20.06
C PHE A 827 18.75 12.82 -19.31
N VAL A 828 19.30 11.67 -19.72
CA VAL A 828 19.05 10.43 -18.98
C VAL A 828 19.74 10.49 -17.62
N ALA A 829 18.96 10.36 -16.55
CA ALA A 829 19.46 10.43 -15.18
C ALA A 829 20.42 9.28 -14.86
N THR A 830 21.47 9.58 -14.09
CA THR A 830 22.56 8.66 -13.74
C THR A 830 22.73 8.51 -12.23
N ASP A 831 23.48 7.49 -11.82
CA ASP A 831 23.82 7.28 -10.41
C ASP A 831 24.77 8.39 -9.86
N ASP A 832 25.57 9.05 -10.73
CA ASP A 832 26.61 10.02 -10.33
C ASP A 832 26.18 11.51 -10.44
N SER A 833 24.91 11.79 -10.72
CA SER A 833 24.41 13.16 -10.95
C SER A 833 24.22 13.95 -9.64
N GLU A 834 25.32 14.41 -9.03
CA GLU A 834 25.31 15.20 -7.78
C GLU A 834 25.03 16.72 -7.93
N ALA A 835 24.79 17.29 -9.13
CA ALA A 835 24.81 18.77 -9.25
C ALA A 835 23.94 19.48 -10.31
N ASP A 836 23.22 18.80 -11.20
CA ASP A 836 22.31 19.47 -12.16
C ASP A 836 21.00 18.68 -12.29
N GLU A 837 19.95 19.10 -11.58
CA GLU A 837 18.60 18.52 -11.75
C GLU A 837 18.06 18.93 -13.14
N THR A 838 18.21 18.05 -14.13
CA THR A 838 17.54 18.25 -15.43
C THR A 838 16.05 18.04 -15.25
N PHE A 839 15.24 19.04 -15.57
CA PHE A 839 13.79 18.95 -15.49
C PHE A 839 13.17 18.60 -16.84
N VAL A 840 11.94 18.05 -16.80
CA VAL A 840 11.16 17.76 -18.01
C VAL A 840 11.02 19.01 -18.91
N ARG A 841 10.92 20.20 -18.32
CA ARG A 841 10.81 21.46 -19.07
C ARG A 841 12.07 21.76 -19.89
N ASP A 842 13.26 21.43 -19.38
CA ASP A 842 14.53 21.77 -20.02
C ASP A 842 14.72 20.90 -21.28
N VAL A 843 14.33 19.62 -21.19
CA VAL A 843 14.30 18.71 -22.34
C VAL A 843 13.27 19.18 -23.39
N LEU A 844 12.09 19.62 -22.95
CA LEU A 844 11.05 20.10 -23.87
C LEU A 844 11.43 21.42 -24.54
N ASP A 845 12.12 22.32 -23.84
CA ASP A 845 12.68 23.55 -24.40
C ASP A 845 13.70 23.25 -25.51
N ASP A 846 14.66 22.37 -25.23
CA ASP A 846 15.67 21.93 -26.23
C ASP A 846 15.01 21.27 -27.46
N VAL A 847 13.99 20.43 -27.25
CA VAL A 847 13.21 19.82 -28.34
C VAL A 847 12.51 20.88 -29.19
N VAL A 848 11.87 21.87 -28.57
CA VAL A 848 11.16 22.94 -29.29
C VAL A 848 12.16 23.82 -30.05
N CYS A 849 13.31 24.13 -29.44
CA CYS A 849 14.41 24.85 -30.08
C CYS A 849 14.94 24.11 -31.32
N ASN A 850 15.13 22.79 -31.21
CA ASN A 850 15.64 21.96 -32.32
C ASN A 850 14.63 21.75 -33.47
N LEU A 851 13.33 21.93 -33.22
CA LEU A 851 12.26 21.70 -34.21
C LEU A 851 11.72 22.99 -34.85
N LEU A 852 11.98 24.16 -34.26
CA LEU A 852 11.53 25.45 -34.76
C LEU A 852 12.70 26.26 -35.34
N ASP A 853 12.41 27.06 -36.37
CA ASP A 853 13.35 28.10 -36.82
C ASP A 853 13.49 29.17 -35.74
N VAL A 854 14.65 29.83 -35.68
CA VAL A 854 15.01 30.82 -34.65
C VAL A 854 13.93 31.91 -34.49
N ASP A 855 13.38 32.41 -35.59
CA ASP A 855 12.35 33.46 -35.57
C ASP A 855 11.05 33.00 -34.91
N ARG A 856 10.70 31.72 -35.04
CA ARG A 856 9.50 31.13 -34.42
C ARG A 856 9.73 30.72 -32.98
N TYR A 857 10.93 30.22 -32.65
CA TYR A 857 11.31 29.90 -31.28
C TYR A 857 11.33 31.16 -30.39
N ALA A 858 11.78 32.29 -30.93
CA ALA A 858 11.85 33.55 -30.21
C ALA A 858 10.51 34.33 -30.14
N ASP A 859 9.44 33.85 -30.77
CA ASP A 859 8.13 34.50 -30.80
C ASP A 859 7.24 34.02 -29.63
N PRO A 860 6.96 34.86 -28.61
CA PRO A 860 6.11 34.50 -27.49
C PRO A 860 4.64 34.24 -27.88
N GLU A 861 4.22 34.71 -29.06
CA GLU A 861 2.88 34.49 -29.60
C GLU A 861 2.81 33.26 -30.51
N ASP A 862 3.93 32.58 -30.81
CA ASP A 862 3.91 31.33 -31.58
C ASP A 862 3.14 30.25 -30.79
N PRO A 863 2.24 29.49 -31.44
CA PRO A 863 1.42 28.49 -30.74
C PRO A 863 2.20 27.41 -29.98
N VAL A 864 3.46 27.15 -30.34
CA VAL A 864 4.34 26.15 -29.74
C VAL A 864 5.36 26.81 -28.83
N ALA A 865 6.12 27.80 -29.32
CA ALA A 865 7.15 28.46 -28.50
C ALA A 865 6.53 29.30 -27.38
N GLY A 866 5.37 29.91 -27.61
CA GLY A 866 4.56 30.58 -26.59
C GLY A 866 4.26 29.70 -25.37
N ALA A 867 4.18 28.38 -25.54
CA ALA A 867 3.95 27.44 -24.43
C ALA A 867 5.12 27.40 -23.43
N LEU A 868 6.34 27.74 -23.85
CA LEU A 868 7.52 27.79 -22.99
C LEU A 868 7.52 29.01 -22.07
N PHE A 869 6.79 30.06 -22.44
CA PHE A 869 6.64 31.30 -21.66
C PHE A 869 5.44 31.27 -20.71
N GLY A 870 4.67 30.18 -20.68
CA GLY A 870 3.53 30.01 -19.79
C GLY A 870 3.94 29.85 -18.31
N PRO A 871 3.04 30.16 -17.35
CA PRO A 871 3.32 29.98 -15.93
C PRO A 871 3.58 28.50 -15.56
N PRO A 872 4.24 28.24 -14.41
CA PRO A 872 4.53 26.88 -13.95
C PRO A 872 3.26 26.00 -13.94
N GLY A 873 3.34 24.84 -14.58
CA GLY A 873 2.21 23.90 -14.71
C GLY A 873 1.42 24.01 -16.02
N GLU A 874 1.51 25.11 -16.77
CA GLU A 874 0.76 25.30 -18.03
C GLU A 874 1.53 24.86 -19.29
N LEU A 875 2.86 24.75 -19.21
CA LEU A 875 3.73 24.37 -20.34
C LEU A 875 3.30 23.05 -21.00
N ILE A 876 3.11 21.99 -20.20
CA ILE A 876 2.77 20.66 -20.72
C ILE A 876 1.36 20.62 -21.36
N PRO A 877 0.31 21.14 -20.71
CA PRO A 877 -1.00 21.32 -21.34
C PRO A 877 -0.95 22.13 -22.65
N ALA A 878 -0.21 23.24 -22.68
CA ALA A 878 -0.09 24.09 -23.87
C ALA A 878 0.64 23.38 -25.02
N LEU A 879 1.76 22.71 -24.74
CA LEU A 879 2.48 21.91 -25.74
C LEU A 879 1.65 20.74 -26.26
N ARG A 880 0.86 20.06 -25.42
CA ARG A 880 -0.07 19.00 -25.86
C ARG A 880 -1.14 19.53 -26.82
N LYS A 881 -1.63 20.74 -26.58
CA LYS A 881 -2.61 21.40 -27.44
C LYS A 881 -2.00 21.80 -28.79
N ALA A 882 -0.77 22.30 -28.79
CA ALA A 882 -0.07 22.74 -29.99
C ALA A 882 0.44 21.54 -30.83
N TRP A 883 1.04 20.54 -30.19
CA TRP A 883 1.57 19.32 -30.79
C TRP A 883 0.97 18.07 -30.14
N VAL A 884 -0.17 17.63 -30.66
CA VAL A 884 -0.88 16.41 -30.20
C VAL A 884 0.01 15.16 -30.22
N TRP A 885 0.98 15.10 -31.14
CA TRP A 885 1.90 13.98 -31.25
C TRP A 885 2.94 13.90 -30.11
N MET A 886 3.09 14.95 -29.29
CA MET A 886 4.11 15.06 -28.25
C MET A 886 3.76 14.28 -26.97
N ASP A 887 2.49 13.94 -26.74
CA ASP A 887 2.07 13.28 -25.50
C ASP A 887 2.85 11.99 -25.16
N PRO A 888 3.00 11.01 -26.06
CA PRO A 888 3.79 9.82 -25.75
C PRO A 888 5.29 10.12 -25.57
N TRP A 889 5.81 11.20 -26.16
CA TRP A 889 7.20 11.65 -25.95
C TRP A 889 7.40 12.28 -24.58
N ILE A 890 6.45 13.08 -24.11
CA ILE A 890 6.48 13.66 -22.75
C ILE A 890 6.51 12.55 -21.71
N GLN A 891 5.72 11.50 -21.89
CA GLN A 891 5.75 10.34 -20.98
C GLN A 891 7.10 9.61 -21.02
N MET A 892 7.68 9.47 -22.21
CA MET A 892 9.00 8.86 -22.35
C MET A 892 10.10 9.68 -21.67
N VAL A 893 10.11 11.02 -21.83
CA VAL A 893 11.05 11.91 -21.14
C VAL A 893 10.89 11.80 -19.62
N ARG A 894 9.66 11.77 -19.11
CA ARG A 894 9.40 11.55 -17.68
C ARG A 894 9.97 10.23 -17.18
N THR A 895 9.79 9.15 -17.93
CA THR A 895 10.36 7.84 -17.60
C THR A 895 11.89 7.88 -17.56
N LEU A 896 12.53 8.59 -18.49
CA LEU A 896 13.99 8.69 -18.56
C LEU A 896 14.59 9.54 -17.44
N LEU A 897 13.91 10.61 -17.04
CA LEU A 897 14.29 11.47 -15.91
C LEU A 897 13.93 10.90 -14.55
N ASP A 898 13.13 9.82 -14.51
CA ASP A 898 12.49 9.32 -13.28
C ASP A 898 11.60 10.39 -12.61
N ALA A 899 11.03 11.28 -13.40
CA ALA A 899 10.20 12.37 -12.91
C ALA A 899 8.84 11.84 -12.44
N PRO A 900 8.30 12.32 -11.31
CA PRO A 900 6.98 11.92 -10.83
C PRO A 900 5.92 12.24 -11.88
N ARG A 901 4.98 11.31 -12.09
CA ARG A 901 3.82 11.58 -12.94
C ARG A 901 3.00 12.71 -12.32
N SER A 902 2.57 13.69 -13.14
CA SER A 902 1.68 14.79 -12.70
C SER A 902 0.35 14.33 -12.12
N THR A 903 0.01 13.07 -12.31
CA THR A 903 -1.09 12.39 -11.64
C THR A 903 -0.56 10.99 -11.36
N PRO A 904 -0.27 10.61 -10.10
CA PRO A 904 -0.07 9.20 -9.81
C PRO A 904 -1.32 8.49 -10.31
N PRO A 905 -1.22 7.38 -11.09
CA PRO A 905 -2.39 6.52 -11.25
C PRO A 905 -2.78 6.14 -9.83
N GLY A 906 -3.87 6.70 -9.31
CA GLY A 906 -4.32 6.36 -7.97
C GLY A 906 -4.38 4.85 -7.91
N ARG A 907 -3.61 4.24 -7.01
CA ARG A 907 -3.63 2.78 -6.80
C ARG A 907 -5.09 2.38 -6.76
N THR A 908 -5.55 1.72 -7.82
CA THR A 908 -6.99 1.58 -8.00
C THR A 908 -7.39 0.32 -7.26
N ILE A 909 -7.74 0.52 -6.00
CA ILE A 909 -8.02 -0.53 -5.02
C ILE A 909 -9.47 -1.01 -5.17
N ALA A 910 -9.67 -2.32 -5.19
CA ALA A 910 -10.97 -2.94 -4.96
C ALA A 910 -11.10 -3.30 -3.48
N THR A 911 -12.31 -3.19 -2.93
CA THR A 911 -12.58 -3.47 -1.51
C THR A 911 -13.52 -4.65 -1.40
N VAL A 912 -13.06 -5.76 -0.83
CA VAL A 912 -13.89 -6.95 -0.55
C VAL A 912 -14.33 -6.91 0.90
N GLY A 913 -15.61 -7.16 1.20
CA GLY A 913 -16.13 -7.17 2.57
C GLY A 913 -17.02 -5.97 2.88
N ILE A 914 -17.35 -5.80 4.16
CA ILE A 914 -18.17 -4.68 4.61
C ILE A 914 -17.31 -3.44 4.49
N LYS A 915 -17.70 -2.52 3.60
CA LYS A 915 -17.09 -1.20 3.60
C LYS A 915 -17.45 -0.56 4.93
N PRO A 916 -16.50 -0.32 5.85
CA PRO A 916 -16.84 0.16 7.19
C PRO A 916 -17.68 1.43 7.05
N GLU A 917 -18.92 1.39 7.56
CA GLU A 917 -19.85 2.54 7.54
C GLU A 917 -19.34 3.69 8.42
N GLN A 918 -18.42 3.38 9.33
CA GLN A 918 -17.62 4.37 10.02
C GLN A 918 -16.54 4.90 9.09
N ALA A 919 -16.92 5.90 8.31
CA ALA A 919 -16.01 6.98 7.99
C ALA A 919 -15.47 7.55 9.30
N SER A 920 -14.17 7.88 9.36
CA SER A 920 -13.72 8.81 10.40
C SER A 920 -14.61 10.05 10.33
N LEU A 921 -14.88 10.69 11.47
CA LEU A 921 -15.73 11.88 11.54
C LEU A 921 -15.33 12.98 10.54
N ALA A 922 -14.09 12.98 10.03
CA ALA A 922 -13.59 13.88 8.99
C ALA A 922 -14.22 13.65 7.59
N ALA A 923 -14.50 12.40 7.19
CA ALA A 923 -15.10 12.12 5.88
C ALA A 923 -16.62 12.34 5.85
N ALA A 924 -17.28 12.44 7.01
CA ALA A 924 -18.69 12.78 7.12
C ALA A 924 -18.96 14.29 7.08
N THR A 925 -17.98 15.13 7.40
CA THR A 925 -18.14 16.60 7.45
C THR A 925 -17.76 17.34 6.15
N GLY A 926 -17.01 16.72 5.23
CA GLY A 926 -16.63 17.32 3.94
C GLY A 926 -17.68 17.22 2.81
N GLY A 927 -18.90 16.78 3.12
CA GLY A 927 -19.99 16.56 2.15
C GLY A 927 -21.24 17.43 2.39
N GLY A 928 -21.07 18.61 3.01
CA GLY A 928 -22.12 19.60 3.26
C GLY A 928 -21.97 20.83 2.37
#